data_AF-A0A553K4I1-F1
#
_entry.id   AF-A0A553K4I1-F1
#
_cell.length_a   1.000
_cell.length_b   1.000
_cell.length_c   1.000
_cell.angle_alpha   90.00
_cell.angle_beta   90.00
_cell.angle_gamma   90.00
#
_symmetry.space_group_name_H-M   'P 1'
#
loop_
_entity.id
_entity.type
_entity.pdbx_description
1 polymer ?
#
loop_
_entity_poly.entity_id
_entity_poly.type
_entity_poly.pdbx_seq_one_letter_code
_entity_poly.pdbx_strand_id
1 'polypeptide(L)'
;MGRPQRAGLVPGGRGPDHHLPPLAQARPALRPADPCGRVRRPLDLPGADLPCGRGRPRPGRRSRPVPEAKGRVRRARRTGGSGGRLPRAPGTAGLDGGVGREHQDRQVRATGPQLVPQPRSLVVTAEGVLPVPVPFTVSAPGEWAGIVAELLAPGTGIRVVDVAGDAFMTVTQGEGQPSGYRLETRAEGVTVEAADLDGLVHAVATLRQLLPEHVFGPAPLPGVDLTLPFVSIADEPRFGWRGMHLDVCRHFMPLPFLYRFVDLLAAHKFNRFHLHLNDDQGWRLEVRKYPGLTEVGAVRRGTQFHHWDTDDATPVGGFYTQDQLRALDAYAKRRGVTIVPEIDFPGHVRALLAAYPQFGEGAPADVPVTFTIFPEVLHLTDETVAMVEDVLGEVLEVFHSPWIHIGGDECPTSQWEGSDAAARLATDRGLAGVEDLQPWFTAHLRNWLTRRGRTVIGWDEIIDRGPSPGAVVMSWRGGEPGRRALATGHQVIMSANVPYYFDYYQSESPDEPFAQPAICTWEAVAAFDPAAGVASEDVPNLLGVQGQLWTEFIRTPAHVEYMAFPRAAVLAEVGWSGPIDPQELEPRLRAHLRRLDAAGVNYRPLEGPHPWQAGGTGAYARPEGHGLAEGSSLQLPD
;
A
#
# COMPACT_ATOMS: atom_id res chain seq x y z
N MET A 1 -59.34 8.66 20.45
CA MET A 1 -59.68 9.93 19.77
C MET A 1 -58.39 10.44 19.13
N GLY A 2 -58.28 10.84 17.86
CA GLY A 2 -59.19 10.79 16.71
C GLY A 2 -58.53 11.56 15.54
N ARG A 3 -58.25 10.91 14.40
CA ARG A 3 -57.96 11.60 13.12
C ARG A 3 -59.27 12.25 12.62
N PRO A 4 -59.26 13.42 11.94
CA PRO A 4 -59.09 13.44 10.46
C PRO A 4 -58.41 14.74 9.88
N GLN A 5 -57.59 14.67 8.82
CA GLN A 5 -57.88 14.91 7.37
C GLN A 5 -57.79 16.37 6.84
N ARG A 6 -57.05 16.50 5.69
CA ARG A 6 -57.37 17.28 4.45
C ARG A 6 -57.53 18.82 4.56
N ALA A 7 -57.41 19.63 3.51
CA ALA A 7 -56.78 19.58 2.16
C ALA A 7 -56.85 21.03 1.57
N GLY A 8 -56.12 21.36 0.49
CA GLY A 8 -56.36 22.64 -0.21
C GLY A 8 -55.33 22.99 -1.30
N LEU A 9 -55.81 23.36 -2.50
CA LEU A 9 -55.02 23.79 -3.66
C LEU A 9 -55.07 25.33 -3.84
N VAL A 10 -53.93 25.93 -4.24
CA VAL A 10 -53.69 26.77 -5.47
C VAL A 10 -54.95 27.37 -6.17
N PRO A 11 -54.98 28.65 -6.69
CA PRO A 11 -53.88 29.49 -7.25
C PRO A 11 -53.89 31.05 -7.03
N GLY A 12 -52.73 31.68 -7.31
CA GLY A 12 -52.60 32.76 -8.33
C GLY A 12 -52.72 34.25 -7.94
N GLY A 13 -51.85 35.11 -8.53
CA GLY A 13 -52.20 36.52 -8.82
C GLY A 13 -51.12 37.63 -8.76
N ARG A 14 -50.44 37.88 -9.90
CA ARG A 14 -49.94 39.19 -10.42
C ARG A 14 -48.88 40.03 -9.64
N GLY A 15 -47.91 40.56 -10.40
CA GLY A 15 -46.96 41.62 -9.99
C GLY A 15 -47.54 43.04 -10.11
N PRO A 16 -46.69 44.09 -10.13
CA PRO A 16 -45.91 44.36 -11.35
C PRO A 16 -44.47 44.90 -11.19
N ASP A 17 -43.70 44.72 -12.28
CA ASP A 17 -42.69 45.57 -12.93
C ASP A 17 -41.84 46.61 -12.15
N HIS A 18 -40.53 46.57 -12.38
CA HIS A 18 -39.81 47.74 -12.94
C HIS A 18 -38.56 47.36 -13.77
N HIS A 19 -38.39 48.09 -14.87
CA HIS A 19 -37.53 47.90 -16.04
C HIS A 19 -35.99 47.74 -15.87
N LEU A 20 -35.40 46.96 -16.79
CA LEU A 20 -34.00 46.98 -17.25
C LEU A 20 -33.71 48.21 -18.15
N PRO A 21 -32.42 48.55 -18.42
CA PRO A 21 -31.85 48.14 -19.71
C PRO A 21 -30.38 47.63 -19.64
N PRO A 22 -29.82 47.03 -20.72
CA PRO A 22 -28.72 46.07 -20.63
C PRO A 22 -27.41 46.50 -21.33
N LEU A 23 -26.34 45.71 -21.13
CA LEU A 23 -25.25 45.58 -22.09
C LEU A 23 -24.83 44.11 -22.24
N ALA A 24 -24.63 43.70 -23.50
CA ALA A 24 -24.23 42.35 -23.87
C ALA A 24 -22.86 42.35 -24.55
N GLN A 25 -22.10 41.26 -24.41
CA GLN A 25 -21.19 40.80 -25.46
C GLN A 25 -20.91 39.30 -25.31
N ALA A 26 -20.74 38.63 -26.45
CA ALA A 26 -20.82 37.17 -26.55
C ALA A 26 -19.44 36.49 -26.53
N ARG A 27 -19.42 35.22 -26.11
CA ARG A 27 -18.41 34.23 -26.50
C ARG A 27 -19.12 32.98 -27.06
N PRO A 28 -18.58 32.34 -28.12
CA PRO A 28 -19.30 31.28 -28.83
C PRO A 28 -19.25 29.95 -28.10
N ALA A 29 -20.35 29.20 -28.16
CA ALA A 29 -20.44 27.85 -27.61
C ALA A 29 -19.76 26.81 -28.52
N LEU A 30 -18.92 25.96 -27.95
CA LEU A 30 -18.47 24.72 -28.58
C LEU A 30 -19.59 23.68 -28.49
N ARG A 31 -19.87 22.99 -29.60
CA ARG A 31 -20.75 21.81 -29.62
C ARG A 31 -19.91 20.52 -29.42
N PRO A 32 -20.50 19.48 -28.81
CA PRO A 32 -19.81 18.20 -28.62
C PRO A 32 -19.68 17.42 -29.94
N ALA A 33 -18.67 16.56 -30.02
CA ALA A 33 -18.48 15.60 -31.10
C ALA A 33 -18.01 14.25 -30.54
N ASP A 34 -18.71 13.18 -30.93
CA ASP A 34 -18.39 11.77 -30.68
C ASP A 34 -19.30 10.91 -31.61
N PRO A 35 -19.03 9.63 -31.93
CA PRO A 35 -17.76 8.88 -31.99
C PRO A 35 -17.43 8.40 -33.42
N CYS A 36 -16.46 7.47 -33.54
CA CYS A 36 -16.10 6.64 -34.70
C CYS A 36 -15.25 7.27 -35.84
N GLY A 37 -13.93 6.97 -35.81
CA GLY A 37 -13.03 7.15 -36.95
C GLY A 37 -11.81 6.21 -36.86
N ARG A 38 -11.68 5.25 -37.79
CA ARG A 38 -10.60 4.23 -37.78
C ARG A 38 -9.22 4.86 -38.06
N VAL A 39 -8.23 4.57 -37.21
CA VAL A 39 -6.82 4.94 -37.48
C VAL A 39 -6.22 4.01 -38.56
N ARG A 40 -5.68 4.60 -39.62
CA ARG A 40 -4.77 3.94 -40.58
C ARG A 40 -3.36 4.52 -40.42
N ARG A 41 -2.35 3.69 -40.73
CA ARG A 41 -0.91 4.00 -40.65
C ARG A 41 -0.48 5.11 -41.65
N PRO A 42 0.62 5.84 -41.39
CA PRO A 42 1.04 7.00 -42.16
C PRO A 42 1.76 6.66 -43.48
N LEU A 43 1.94 7.69 -44.32
CA LEU A 43 2.71 7.70 -45.57
C LEU A 43 3.70 8.88 -45.59
N ASP A 44 4.78 8.71 -46.35
CA ASP A 44 6.02 9.51 -46.31
C ASP A 44 6.04 10.83 -47.14
N LEU A 45 7.19 11.52 -47.01
CA LEU A 45 7.93 12.38 -47.99
C LEU A 45 7.93 13.90 -47.70
N PRO A 46 8.94 14.67 -48.20
CA PRO A 46 10.26 14.31 -48.78
C PRO A 46 11.46 14.96 -48.05
N GLY A 47 12.69 14.82 -48.56
CA GLY A 47 13.89 15.41 -47.93
C GLY A 47 15.00 15.86 -48.90
N ALA A 48 16.11 16.29 -48.30
CA ALA A 48 17.44 16.57 -48.88
C ALA A 48 18.45 16.69 -47.70
N ASP A 49 19.74 16.43 -47.80
CA ASP A 49 20.55 15.91 -48.92
C ASP A 49 21.78 15.09 -48.39
N LEU A 50 22.74 14.80 -49.26
CA LEU A 50 23.97 14.00 -49.05
C LEU A 50 25.24 14.85 -49.37
N PRO A 51 26.50 14.46 -49.01
CA PRO A 51 27.06 13.12 -49.27
C PRO A 51 28.11 12.52 -48.31
N CYS A 52 28.32 11.21 -48.49
CA CYS A 52 29.34 10.39 -47.86
C CYS A 52 30.70 10.45 -48.58
N GLY A 53 31.81 10.29 -47.84
CA GLY A 53 33.14 9.97 -48.37
C GLY A 53 33.77 8.78 -47.65
N ARG A 54 34.30 7.79 -48.39
CA ARG A 54 34.99 6.60 -47.83
C ARG A 54 36.52 6.73 -47.97
N GLY A 55 37.30 6.36 -46.94
CA GLY A 55 38.77 6.22 -47.05
C GLY A 55 39.49 5.82 -45.75
N ARG A 56 40.24 4.71 -45.76
CA ARG A 56 41.09 4.16 -44.66
C ARG A 56 42.54 4.74 -44.72
N PRO A 57 43.53 4.38 -43.85
CA PRO A 57 43.56 3.71 -42.52
C PRO A 57 44.42 4.44 -41.44
N ARG A 58 44.59 3.81 -40.26
CA ARG A 58 45.44 4.21 -39.09
C ARG A 58 46.95 4.34 -39.40
N PRO A 59 47.74 4.99 -38.50
CA PRO A 59 48.51 4.21 -37.50
C PRO A 59 48.65 4.87 -36.10
N GLY A 60 49.26 4.16 -35.12
CA GLY A 60 49.97 4.80 -33.99
C GLY A 60 49.46 4.49 -32.57
N ARG A 61 50.14 3.60 -31.85
CA ARG A 61 49.96 3.33 -30.40
C ARG A 61 50.55 4.45 -29.52
N ARG A 62 50.05 4.59 -28.29
CA ARG A 62 50.90 4.52 -27.06
C ARG A 62 50.05 4.18 -25.82
N SER A 63 50.62 3.39 -24.93
CA SER A 63 49.99 2.82 -23.73
C SER A 63 51.07 2.34 -22.76
N ARG A 64 50.86 2.50 -21.44
CA ARG A 64 51.64 2.03 -20.25
C ARG A 64 52.05 3.19 -19.30
N PRO A 65 52.32 2.93 -17.99
CA PRO A 65 52.49 1.61 -17.35
C PRO A 65 51.59 1.33 -16.12
N VAL A 66 51.48 0.03 -15.81
CA VAL A 66 51.12 -0.53 -14.50
C VAL A 66 52.40 -1.07 -13.84
N PRO A 67 52.62 -0.91 -12.53
CA PRO A 67 53.77 -1.51 -11.84
C PRO A 67 53.49 -2.92 -11.30
N GLU A 68 54.43 -3.85 -11.49
CA GLU A 68 54.51 -5.12 -10.77
C GLU A 68 55.55 -5.05 -9.64
N ALA A 69 55.31 -5.73 -8.50
CA ALA A 69 56.35 -6.55 -7.84
C ALA A 69 55.85 -7.42 -6.64
N LYS A 70 55.96 -8.74 -6.80
CA LYS A 70 56.55 -9.70 -5.83
C LYS A 70 55.92 -9.90 -4.43
N GLY A 71 54.87 -10.71 -4.36
CA GLY A 71 54.97 -12.15 -4.02
C GLY A 71 55.26 -12.63 -2.58
N ARG A 72 54.51 -13.66 -2.16
CA ARG A 72 55.01 -14.89 -1.49
C ARG A 72 53.92 -15.98 -1.39
N VAL A 73 54.14 -17.13 -2.03
CA VAL A 73 53.37 -18.37 -1.78
C VAL A 73 54.20 -19.29 -0.89
N ARG A 74 53.62 -19.83 0.18
CA ARG A 74 54.22 -20.93 0.96
C ARG A 74 53.35 -22.18 0.89
N ARG A 75 53.81 -23.18 0.14
CA ARG A 75 53.46 -24.59 0.36
C ARG A 75 54.49 -25.20 1.31
N ALA A 76 54.04 -25.90 2.35
CA ALA A 76 54.87 -26.80 3.15
C ALA A 76 54.47 -28.26 2.87
N ARG A 77 55.44 -29.17 2.90
CA ARG A 77 55.27 -30.59 2.51
C ARG A 77 54.88 -31.47 3.69
N ARG A 78 54.28 -32.63 3.38
CA ARG A 78 54.24 -33.81 4.26
C ARG A 78 55.65 -34.31 4.60
N THR A 79 55.81 -34.73 5.84
CA THR A 79 56.71 -35.82 6.29
C THR A 79 55.95 -36.61 7.36
N GLY A 80 56.03 -37.94 7.35
CA GLY A 80 55.29 -38.81 8.30
C GLY A 80 56.19 -39.74 9.10
N GLY A 81 55.59 -40.56 9.96
CA GLY A 81 56.26 -41.68 10.62
C GLY A 81 55.61 -42.10 11.95
N SER A 82 55.26 -43.40 12.07
CA SER A 82 55.18 -44.28 13.28
C SER A 82 54.63 -43.74 14.63
N GLY A 83 53.87 -44.49 15.44
CA GLY A 83 53.45 -45.90 15.41
C GLY A 83 53.26 -46.46 16.85
N GLY A 84 52.44 -47.52 17.02
CA GLY A 84 52.16 -48.19 18.32
C GLY A 84 50.71 -47.98 18.79
N ARG A 85 49.80 -48.98 18.79
CA ARG A 85 49.67 -50.25 19.56
C ARG A 85 48.98 -50.12 20.94
N LEU A 86 47.66 -50.40 20.96
CA LEU A 86 46.92 -51.42 21.76
C LEU A 86 47.10 -51.50 23.32
N PRO A 87 46.07 -51.90 24.12
CA PRO A 87 45.24 -53.10 23.92
C PRO A 87 43.72 -53.00 24.23
N ARG A 88 43.06 -54.15 24.50
CA ARG A 88 41.62 -54.48 24.30
C ARG A 88 40.81 -54.76 25.60
N ALA A 89 39.48 -54.54 25.52
CA ALA A 89 38.35 -55.36 26.06
C ALA A 89 38.23 -55.60 27.60
N PRO A 90 37.10 -56.12 28.15
CA PRO A 90 35.77 -56.51 27.59
C PRO A 90 34.61 -55.61 28.11
N GLY A 91 33.31 -55.79 27.84
CA GLY A 91 32.55 -56.71 26.98
C GLY A 91 31.37 -57.41 27.70
N THR A 92 30.12 -56.96 27.49
CA THR A 92 28.88 -57.66 27.92
C THR A 92 27.65 -57.33 27.06
N ALA A 93 26.79 -58.35 26.92
CA ALA A 93 25.40 -58.44 26.44
C ALA A 93 24.60 -57.16 26.09
N GLY A 94 23.90 -57.24 24.95
CA GLY A 94 23.02 -56.20 24.42
C GLY A 94 21.56 -56.23 24.90
N LEU A 95 20.74 -55.46 24.19
CA LEU A 95 19.27 -55.52 24.14
C LEU A 95 18.78 -54.91 22.81
N ASP A 96 17.63 -55.38 22.33
CA ASP A 96 16.95 -54.90 21.11
C ASP A 96 16.46 -53.45 21.22
N GLY A 97 16.31 -52.78 20.07
CA GLY A 97 15.67 -51.47 19.98
C GLY A 97 15.93 -50.79 18.64
N GLY A 98 15.07 -51.01 17.65
CA GLY A 98 15.22 -50.43 16.32
C GLY A 98 14.99 -48.91 16.32
N VAL A 99 16.05 -48.12 16.11
CA VAL A 99 15.98 -46.68 15.83
C VAL A 99 16.77 -46.41 14.57
N GLY A 100 16.08 -46.36 13.42
CA GLY A 100 16.76 -46.30 12.13
C GLY A 100 15.85 -46.40 10.91
N ARG A 101 14.76 -45.61 10.86
CA ARG A 101 13.99 -45.38 9.61
C ARG A 101 13.08 -44.15 9.59
N GLU A 102 12.74 -43.53 10.73
CA GLU A 102 11.75 -42.43 10.76
C GLU A 102 12.32 -41.02 10.44
N HIS A 103 13.63 -40.87 10.29
CA HIS A 103 14.27 -39.57 10.06
C HIS A 103 14.59 -39.23 8.58
N GLN A 104 14.06 -39.99 7.61
CA GLN A 104 14.23 -39.70 6.17
C GLN A 104 12.92 -39.45 5.40
N ASP A 105 11.74 -39.64 6.00
CA ASP A 105 10.44 -39.41 5.35
C ASP A 105 9.76 -38.07 5.73
N ARG A 106 10.47 -37.14 6.40
CA ARG A 106 10.02 -35.75 6.60
C ARG A 106 10.47 -34.80 5.48
N GLN A 107 10.35 -35.25 4.22
CA GLN A 107 9.99 -34.33 3.13
C GLN A 107 8.46 -34.40 2.98
N VAL A 108 7.75 -33.59 3.76
CA VAL A 108 6.30 -33.46 3.59
C VAL A 108 6.04 -32.81 2.24
N ARG A 109 5.69 -33.63 1.25
CA ARG A 109 5.22 -33.14 -0.04
C ARG A 109 3.95 -32.32 0.20
N ALA A 110 4.02 -31.01 0.00
CA ALA A 110 2.83 -30.19 -0.12
C ALA A 110 2.17 -30.49 -1.49
N THR A 111 1.34 -31.53 -1.54
CA THR A 111 0.69 -32.03 -2.77
C THR A 111 -0.52 -31.20 -3.22
N GLY A 112 -0.81 -30.09 -2.54
CA GLY A 112 -1.91 -29.18 -2.86
C GLY A 112 -1.46 -27.81 -3.40
N PRO A 113 -2.40 -26.99 -3.91
CA PRO A 113 -2.11 -25.65 -4.42
C PRO A 113 -1.43 -24.74 -3.39
N GLN A 114 -0.39 -24.04 -3.83
CA GLN A 114 0.39 -23.12 -2.98
C GLN A 114 -0.22 -21.71 -3.03
N LEU A 115 -1.09 -21.39 -2.08
CA LEU A 115 -1.85 -20.14 -2.03
C LEU A 115 -1.29 -19.17 -0.97
N VAL A 116 -1.33 -17.87 -1.27
CA VAL A 116 -0.99 -16.79 -0.32
C VAL A 116 -1.99 -15.63 -0.53
N PRO A 117 -2.84 -15.27 0.44
CA PRO A 117 -2.97 -15.90 1.76
C PRO A 117 -3.56 -17.32 1.70
N GLN A 118 -3.21 -18.17 2.67
CA GLN A 118 -3.76 -19.52 2.82
C GLN A 118 -5.25 -19.49 3.21
N PRO A 119 -6.14 -20.18 2.47
CA PRO A 119 -7.54 -20.27 2.85
C PRO A 119 -7.77 -20.98 4.19
N ARG A 120 -8.83 -20.59 4.90
CA ARG A 120 -9.26 -21.26 6.16
C ARG A 120 -9.44 -22.76 6.02
N SER A 121 -9.99 -23.20 4.89
CA SER A 121 -10.05 -24.61 4.50
C SER A 121 -9.76 -24.76 3.01
N LEU A 122 -8.87 -25.69 2.66
CA LEU A 122 -8.64 -26.15 1.30
C LEU A 122 -8.53 -27.68 1.32
N VAL A 123 -9.32 -28.34 0.49
CA VAL A 123 -9.29 -29.78 0.27
C VAL A 123 -9.13 -30.06 -1.22
N VAL A 124 -8.12 -30.84 -1.62
CA VAL A 124 -8.04 -31.40 -2.97
C VAL A 124 -9.02 -32.57 -3.04
N THR A 125 -10.03 -32.47 -3.90
CA THR A 125 -11.19 -33.38 -3.91
C THR A 125 -11.03 -34.57 -4.85
N ALA A 126 -10.18 -34.44 -5.88
CA ALA A 126 -9.84 -35.51 -6.82
C ALA A 126 -8.46 -35.27 -7.45
N GLU A 127 -7.85 -36.32 -8.00
CA GLU A 127 -6.70 -36.20 -8.90
C GLU A 127 -7.13 -35.71 -10.29
N GLY A 128 -6.20 -35.09 -11.02
CA GLY A 128 -6.44 -34.52 -12.35
C GLY A 128 -6.74 -33.03 -12.33
N VAL A 129 -7.26 -32.52 -13.46
CA VAL A 129 -7.56 -31.10 -13.67
C VAL A 129 -8.84 -30.92 -14.47
N LEU A 130 -9.51 -29.80 -14.22
CA LEU A 130 -10.61 -29.24 -15.00
C LEU A 130 -10.05 -28.34 -16.11
N PRO A 131 -10.22 -28.67 -17.41
CA PRO A 131 -9.90 -27.75 -18.51
C PRO A 131 -10.83 -26.54 -18.49
N VAL A 132 -10.28 -25.35 -18.67
CA VAL A 132 -11.06 -24.10 -18.68
C VAL A 132 -11.54 -23.81 -20.11
N PRO A 133 -12.86 -23.71 -20.37
CA PRO A 133 -13.39 -23.59 -21.72
C PRO A 133 -13.26 -22.17 -22.29
N VAL A 134 -13.32 -22.09 -23.62
CA VAL A 134 -13.46 -20.84 -24.37
C VAL A 134 -14.67 -20.97 -25.31
N PRO A 135 -15.73 -20.17 -25.15
CA PRO A 135 -15.92 -19.11 -24.15
C PRO A 135 -16.08 -19.64 -22.72
N PHE A 136 -15.80 -18.78 -21.75
CA PHE A 136 -16.02 -19.06 -20.33
C PHE A 136 -17.39 -18.52 -19.93
N THR A 137 -18.38 -19.39 -19.70
CA THR A 137 -19.73 -18.96 -19.34
C THR A 137 -19.84 -18.71 -17.83
N VAL A 138 -20.46 -17.59 -17.46
CA VAL A 138 -20.76 -17.21 -16.06
C VAL A 138 -22.25 -17.02 -15.90
N SER A 139 -22.81 -17.50 -14.80
CA SER A 139 -24.16 -17.17 -14.33
C SER A 139 -24.01 -16.57 -12.94
N ALA A 140 -24.36 -15.28 -12.77
CA ALA A 140 -24.14 -14.54 -11.53
C ALA A 140 -25.22 -13.46 -11.29
N PRO A 141 -25.49 -13.04 -10.04
CA PRO A 141 -26.48 -12.02 -9.75
C PRO A 141 -26.03 -10.61 -10.13
N GLY A 142 -26.91 -9.83 -10.77
CA GLY A 142 -26.72 -8.40 -10.99
C GLY A 142 -25.44 -8.05 -11.77
N GLU A 143 -24.59 -7.20 -11.21
CA GLU A 143 -23.33 -6.77 -11.84
C GLU A 143 -22.16 -7.75 -11.65
N TRP A 144 -22.33 -8.82 -10.87
CA TRP A 144 -21.24 -9.72 -10.47
C TRP A 144 -20.58 -10.44 -11.64
N ALA A 145 -21.33 -10.77 -12.71
CA ALA A 145 -20.75 -11.34 -13.94
C ALA A 145 -19.74 -10.38 -14.60
N GLY A 146 -20.01 -9.06 -14.55
CA GLY A 146 -19.11 -8.03 -15.04
C GLY A 146 -17.85 -7.89 -14.20
N ILE A 147 -17.95 -8.02 -12.88
CA ILE A 147 -16.80 -8.01 -11.96
C ILE A 147 -15.93 -9.26 -12.18
N VAL A 148 -16.53 -10.44 -12.32
CA VAL A 148 -15.81 -11.68 -12.67
C VAL A 148 -15.08 -11.52 -14.01
N ALA A 149 -15.71 -10.90 -15.01
CA ALA A 149 -15.08 -10.59 -16.29
C ALA A 149 -13.88 -9.64 -16.16
N GLU A 150 -14.03 -8.54 -15.42
CA GLU A 150 -12.95 -7.55 -15.20
C GLU A 150 -11.74 -8.18 -14.48
N LEU A 151 -11.99 -9.02 -13.47
CA LEU A 151 -10.94 -9.61 -12.64
C LEU A 151 -10.28 -10.85 -13.28
N LEU A 152 -11.01 -11.68 -14.04
CA LEU A 152 -10.42 -12.86 -14.70
C LEU A 152 -9.68 -12.54 -16.00
N ALA A 153 -10.09 -11.53 -16.77
CA ALA A 153 -9.54 -11.28 -18.10
C ALA A 153 -8.01 -11.02 -18.17
N PRO A 154 -7.36 -10.29 -17.23
CA PRO A 154 -5.93 -10.02 -17.28
C PRO A 154 -5.09 -11.29 -17.34
N GLY A 155 -4.20 -11.40 -18.34
CA GLY A 155 -3.25 -12.50 -18.55
C GLY A 155 -3.85 -13.86 -18.92
N THR A 156 -5.16 -14.08 -18.76
CA THR A 156 -5.81 -15.37 -19.11
C THR A 156 -6.25 -15.42 -20.56
N GLY A 157 -6.72 -14.29 -21.12
CA GLY A 157 -7.38 -14.27 -22.44
C GLY A 157 -8.80 -14.86 -22.41
N ILE A 158 -9.30 -15.17 -21.21
CA ILE A 158 -10.67 -15.59 -21.00
C ILE A 158 -11.60 -14.45 -21.42
N ARG A 159 -12.50 -14.74 -22.35
CA ARG A 159 -13.69 -13.94 -22.60
C ARG A 159 -14.84 -14.55 -21.81
N VAL A 160 -15.21 -13.87 -20.72
CA VAL A 160 -16.45 -14.17 -19.98
C VAL A 160 -17.66 -13.87 -20.85
N VAL A 161 -18.64 -14.77 -20.82
CA VAL A 161 -19.96 -14.61 -21.41
C VAL A 161 -21.00 -14.83 -20.32
N ASP A 162 -21.74 -13.79 -19.97
CA ASP A 162 -22.85 -13.86 -19.03
C ASP A 162 -24.03 -14.61 -19.65
N VAL A 163 -24.56 -15.61 -18.94
CA VAL A 163 -25.65 -16.49 -19.39
C VAL A 163 -26.64 -16.77 -18.26
N ALA A 164 -27.92 -16.92 -18.61
CA ALA A 164 -28.94 -17.36 -17.68
C ALA A 164 -29.00 -18.90 -17.63
N GLY A 165 -28.79 -19.48 -16.45
CA GLY A 165 -28.91 -20.91 -16.21
C GLY A 165 -27.56 -21.63 -16.13
N ASP A 166 -27.41 -22.72 -16.90
CA ASP A 166 -26.24 -23.59 -16.87
C ASP A 166 -25.00 -22.89 -17.42
N ALA A 167 -23.93 -22.85 -16.62
CA ALA A 167 -22.74 -22.07 -16.87
C ALA A 167 -21.51 -22.76 -16.28
N PHE A 168 -20.35 -22.62 -16.93
CA PHE A 168 -19.10 -23.20 -16.44
C PHE A 168 -18.70 -22.64 -15.06
N MET A 169 -19.03 -21.37 -14.79
CA MET A 169 -18.93 -20.79 -13.46
C MET A 169 -20.31 -20.30 -13.00
N THR A 170 -20.84 -20.88 -11.93
CA THR A 170 -22.05 -20.39 -11.26
C THR A 170 -21.67 -19.62 -10.00
N VAL A 171 -22.17 -18.40 -9.86
CA VAL A 171 -21.95 -17.54 -8.71
C VAL A 171 -23.29 -17.24 -8.03
N THR A 172 -23.36 -17.47 -6.72
CA THR A 172 -24.53 -17.13 -5.90
C THR A 172 -24.14 -16.24 -4.74
N GLN A 173 -25.06 -15.37 -4.32
CA GLN A 173 -24.93 -14.70 -3.03
C GLN A 173 -25.39 -15.66 -1.93
N GLY A 174 -24.56 -15.85 -0.90
CA GLY A 174 -24.82 -16.73 0.24
C GLY A 174 -24.93 -15.98 1.56
N GLU A 175 -25.13 -16.74 2.65
CA GLU A 175 -25.05 -16.24 4.03
C GLU A 175 -23.67 -16.57 4.63
N GLY A 176 -23.07 -15.63 5.37
CA GLY A 176 -21.75 -15.83 5.98
C GLY A 176 -21.17 -14.57 6.61
N GLN A 177 -19.90 -14.64 7.02
CA GLN A 177 -19.15 -13.45 7.43
C GLN A 177 -18.92 -12.51 6.24
N PRO A 178 -18.86 -11.17 6.46
CA PRO A 178 -18.47 -10.22 5.43
C PRO A 178 -17.12 -10.59 4.80
N SER A 179 -17.00 -10.37 3.49
CA SER A 179 -15.87 -10.80 2.65
C SER A 179 -15.61 -12.33 2.62
N GLY A 180 -16.50 -13.16 3.16
CA GLY A 180 -16.40 -14.63 3.14
C GLY A 180 -16.90 -15.26 1.84
N TYR A 181 -16.33 -16.41 1.47
CA TYR A 181 -16.74 -17.17 0.30
C TYR A 181 -16.50 -18.70 0.42
N ARG A 182 -17.20 -19.46 -0.43
CA ARG A 182 -16.91 -20.85 -0.77
C ARG A 182 -16.61 -20.93 -2.26
N LEU A 183 -15.65 -21.78 -2.63
CA LEU A 183 -15.27 -22.02 -4.01
C LEU A 183 -15.05 -23.52 -4.20
N GLU A 184 -15.71 -24.12 -5.18
CA GLU A 184 -15.45 -25.49 -5.59
C GLU A 184 -15.12 -25.58 -7.08
N THR A 185 -14.24 -26.49 -7.43
CA THR A 185 -13.95 -26.89 -8.81
C THR A 185 -14.22 -28.39 -8.95
N ARG A 186 -15.14 -28.75 -9.83
CA ARG A 186 -15.64 -30.11 -10.05
C ARG A 186 -15.58 -30.45 -11.55
N ALA A 187 -15.90 -31.69 -11.92
CA ALA A 187 -15.87 -32.10 -13.34
C ALA A 187 -16.87 -31.31 -14.21
N GLU A 188 -17.93 -30.81 -13.59
CA GLU A 188 -19.01 -30.05 -14.20
C GLU A 188 -18.68 -28.56 -14.39
N GLY A 189 -17.73 -28.00 -13.62
CA GLY A 189 -17.41 -26.58 -13.63
C GLY A 189 -16.92 -26.02 -12.30
N VAL A 190 -17.16 -24.73 -12.08
CA VAL A 190 -16.78 -23.95 -10.90
C VAL A 190 -18.05 -23.43 -10.22
N THR A 191 -18.14 -23.57 -8.90
CA THR A 191 -19.18 -22.92 -8.09
C THR A 191 -18.54 -21.93 -7.13
N VAL A 192 -19.13 -20.75 -6.99
CA VAL A 192 -18.74 -19.75 -5.99
C VAL A 192 -19.98 -19.28 -5.25
N GLU A 193 -19.95 -19.39 -3.93
CA GLU A 193 -20.91 -18.76 -3.03
C GLU A 193 -20.19 -17.65 -2.26
N ALA A 194 -20.64 -16.40 -2.39
CA ALA A 194 -20.00 -15.26 -1.73
C ALA A 194 -21.01 -14.49 -0.87
N ALA A 195 -20.62 -14.05 0.33
CA ALA A 195 -21.50 -13.29 1.22
C ALA A 195 -21.84 -11.89 0.63
N ASP A 196 -20.84 -11.27 -0.01
CA ASP A 196 -20.90 -9.93 -0.59
C ASP A 196 -19.93 -9.80 -1.77
N LEU A 197 -19.82 -8.58 -2.31
CA LEU A 197 -18.92 -8.27 -3.43
C LEU A 197 -17.44 -8.49 -3.08
N ASP A 198 -17.01 -8.20 -1.85
CA ASP A 198 -15.62 -8.41 -1.42
C ASP A 198 -15.30 -9.91 -1.38
N GLY A 199 -16.25 -10.73 -0.90
CA GLY A 199 -16.15 -12.19 -0.93
C GLY A 199 -16.03 -12.74 -2.36
N LEU A 200 -16.76 -12.18 -3.32
CA LEU A 200 -16.61 -12.52 -4.74
C LEU A 200 -15.22 -12.14 -5.27
N VAL A 201 -14.74 -10.93 -4.99
CA VAL A 201 -13.40 -10.48 -5.39
C VAL A 201 -12.34 -11.44 -4.84
N HIS A 202 -12.45 -11.83 -3.57
CA HIS A 202 -11.51 -12.75 -2.92
C HIS A 202 -11.60 -14.18 -3.46
N ALA A 203 -12.80 -14.65 -3.82
CA ALA A 203 -12.99 -15.92 -4.52
C ALA A 203 -12.30 -15.92 -5.89
N VAL A 204 -12.44 -14.83 -6.66
CA VAL A 204 -11.76 -14.69 -7.97
C VAL A 204 -10.24 -14.55 -7.81
N ALA A 205 -9.75 -13.84 -6.79
CA ALA A 205 -8.32 -13.78 -6.48
C ALA A 205 -7.73 -15.17 -6.18
N THR A 206 -8.44 -15.99 -5.39
CA THR A 206 -8.09 -17.40 -5.15
C THR A 206 -8.14 -18.21 -6.45
N LEU A 207 -9.21 -18.08 -7.26
CA LEU A 207 -9.35 -18.77 -8.55
C LEU A 207 -8.17 -18.46 -9.49
N ARG A 208 -7.71 -17.21 -9.55
CA ARG A 208 -6.53 -16.81 -10.32
C ARG A 208 -5.24 -17.47 -9.80
N GLN A 209 -5.09 -17.68 -8.49
CA GLN A 209 -3.93 -18.39 -7.94
C GLN A 209 -3.99 -19.91 -8.15
N LEU A 210 -5.17 -20.48 -8.41
CA LEU A 210 -5.35 -21.89 -8.81
C LEU A 210 -5.04 -22.15 -10.29
N LEU A 211 -5.14 -21.12 -11.14
CA LEU A 211 -4.71 -21.15 -12.54
C LEU A 211 -3.16 -21.18 -12.66
N PRO A 212 -2.61 -21.59 -13.82
CA PRO A 212 -1.17 -21.59 -14.06
C PRO A 212 -0.51 -20.20 -13.90
N GLU A 213 0.69 -20.15 -13.33
CA GLU A 213 1.36 -18.89 -12.93
C GLU A 213 1.52 -17.83 -14.04
N HIS A 214 1.56 -18.23 -15.32
CA HIS A 214 1.66 -17.30 -16.45
C HIS A 214 0.44 -16.36 -16.59
N VAL A 215 -0.72 -16.69 -16.02
CA VAL A 215 -1.94 -15.84 -16.11
C VAL A 215 -1.82 -14.52 -15.36
N PHE A 216 -0.79 -14.36 -14.54
CA PHE A 216 -0.46 -13.08 -13.90
C PHE A 216 0.28 -12.12 -14.85
N GLY A 217 0.74 -12.63 -16.01
CA GLY A 217 1.39 -11.82 -17.04
C GLY A 217 0.46 -10.87 -17.80
N PRO A 218 1.04 -9.95 -18.60
CA PRO A 218 0.28 -8.90 -19.28
C PRO A 218 -0.59 -9.42 -20.44
N ALA A 219 -0.38 -10.65 -20.89
CA ALA A 219 -1.09 -11.25 -22.03
C ALA A 219 -1.12 -12.79 -21.91
N PRO A 220 -2.04 -13.47 -22.60
CA PRO A 220 -2.13 -14.94 -22.60
C PRO A 220 -0.89 -15.57 -23.24
N LEU A 221 -0.43 -16.69 -22.69
CA LEU A 221 0.72 -17.42 -23.22
C LEU A 221 0.28 -18.38 -24.35
N PRO A 222 0.73 -18.20 -25.61
CA PRO A 222 0.24 -19.01 -26.72
C PRO A 222 0.56 -20.49 -26.58
N GLY A 223 -0.44 -21.35 -26.81
CA GLY A 223 -0.27 -22.80 -26.80
C GLY A 223 -0.19 -23.44 -25.40
N VAL A 224 -0.59 -22.71 -24.36
CA VAL A 224 -0.73 -23.26 -23.00
C VAL A 224 -2.21 -23.28 -22.61
N ASP A 225 -2.73 -24.48 -22.32
CA ASP A 225 -4.11 -24.65 -21.88
C ASP A 225 -4.30 -24.18 -20.44
N LEU A 226 -5.38 -23.45 -20.19
CA LEU A 226 -5.80 -23.07 -18.85
C LEU A 226 -6.49 -24.25 -18.18
N THR A 227 -6.04 -24.59 -16.97
CA THR A 227 -6.55 -25.73 -16.20
C THR A 227 -6.67 -25.34 -14.72
N LEU A 228 -7.60 -25.97 -14.02
CA LEU A 228 -7.82 -25.81 -12.58
C LEU A 228 -7.68 -27.17 -11.87
N PRO A 229 -7.06 -27.27 -10.69
CA PRO A 229 -7.12 -28.47 -9.86
C PRO A 229 -8.55 -28.66 -9.32
N PHE A 230 -8.95 -29.89 -8.99
CA PHE A 230 -10.21 -30.16 -8.29
C PHE A 230 -10.06 -29.90 -6.79
N VAL A 231 -10.76 -28.88 -6.29
CA VAL A 231 -10.69 -28.43 -4.89
C VAL A 231 -12.06 -28.05 -4.34
N SER A 232 -12.18 -28.07 -3.02
CA SER A 232 -13.22 -27.40 -2.24
C SER A 232 -12.54 -26.47 -1.25
N ILE A 233 -12.93 -25.20 -1.27
CA ILE A 233 -12.38 -24.12 -0.45
C ILE A 233 -13.54 -23.44 0.28
N ALA A 234 -13.34 -23.20 1.58
CA ALA A 234 -14.19 -22.34 2.39
C ALA A 234 -13.28 -21.36 3.14
N ASP A 235 -13.54 -20.06 3.01
CA ASP A 235 -12.55 -19.04 3.34
C ASP A 235 -13.18 -17.72 3.79
N GLU A 236 -12.59 -17.11 4.81
CA GLU A 236 -13.03 -15.85 5.42
C GLU A 236 -11.85 -15.20 6.17
N PRO A 237 -11.76 -13.86 6.19
CA PRO A 237 -10.64 -13.15 6.79
C PRO A 237 -10.63 -13.25 8.33
N ARG A 238 -9.43 -13.26 8.93
CA ARG A 238 -9.23 -13.05 10.38
C ARG A 238 -9.66 -11.65 10.82
N PHE A 239 -9.34 -10.63 10.02
CA PHE A 239 -9.56 -9.23 10.36
C PHE A 239 -10.35 -8.49 9.28
N GLY A 240 -11.24 -7.59 9.71
CA GLY A 240 -12.04 -6.75 8.81
C GLY A 240 -11.22 -5.65 8.11
N TRP A 241 -10.12 -5.20 8.73
CA TRP A 241 -9.17 -4.25 8.18
C TRP A 241 -7.89 -4.95 7.72
N ARG A 242 -7.62 -4.92 6.41
CA ARG A 242 -6.38 -5.41 5.82
C ARG A 242 -5.87 -4.30 4.91
N GLY A 243 -4.96 -3.50 5.43
CA GLY A 243 -4.49 -2.27 4.78
C GLY A 243 -3.07 -2.32 4.24
N MET A 244 -2.85 -1.55 3.19
CA MET A 244 -1.55 -1.03 2.81
C MET A 244 -1.64 0.48 2.65
N HIS A 245 -0.63 1.18 3.14
CA HIS A 245 -0.43 2.60 2.92
C HIS A 245 0.59 2.84 1.80
N LEU A 246 0.41 3.95 1.10
CA LEU A 246 1.42 4.53 0.21
C LEU A 246 1.47 6.03 0.43
N ASP A 247 2.63 6.50 0.89
CA ASP A 247 2.98 7.91 0.82
C ASP A 247 3.23 8.30 -0.64
N VAL A 248 2.56 9.35 -1.08
CA VAL A 248 2.78 9.98 -2.40
C VAL A 248 3.25 11.43 -2.28
N CYS A 249 3.49 11.89 -1.05
CA CYS A 249 3.97 13.20 -0.66
C CYS A 249 5.50 13.28 -0.74
N ARG A 250 6.24 12.37 -0.10
CA ARG A 250 7.71 12.41 -0.14
C ARG A 250 8.21 12.09 -1.55
N HIS A 251 7.61 11.14 -2.28
CA HIS A 251 7.78 11.00 -3.73
C HIS A 251 6.46 10.73 -4.47
N PHE A 252 6.14 11.57 -5.46
CA PHE A 252 4.91 11.45 -6.25
C PHE A 252 4.90 10.18 -7.11
N MET A 253 3.80 9.41 -7.00
CA MET A 253 3.60 8.18 -7.76
C MET A 253 2.65 8.40 -8.94
N PRO A 254 3.00 8.02 -10.19
CA PRO A 254 2.12 8.21 -11.33
C PRO A 254 0.77 7.48 -11.18
N LEU A 255 -0.32 8.12 -11.59
CA LEU A 255 -1.67 7.53 -11.51
C LEU A 255 -1.80 6.11 -12.12
N PRO A 256 -1.16 5.75 -13.26
CA PRO A 256 -1.15 4.37 -13.76
C PRO A 256 -0.56 3.35 -12.77
N PHE A 257 0.39 3.77 -11.94
CA PHE A 257 0.93 2.91 -10.88
C PHE A 257 -0.06 2.75 -9.72
N LEU A 258 -0.83 3.78 -9.35
CA LEU A 258 -1.86 3.62 -8.32
C LEU A 258 -2.93 2.59 -8.71
N TYR A 259 -3.36 2.56 -9.98
CA TYR A 259 -4.24 1.51 -10.49
C TYR A 259 -3.61 0.11 -10.36
N ARG A 260 -2.33 -0.04 -10.75
CA ARG A 260 -1.58 -1.31 -10.60
C ARG A 260 -1.38 -1.70 -9.13
N PHE A 261 -1.14 -0.76 -8.24
CA PHE A 261 -1.01 -1.03 -6.80
C PHE A 261 -2.32 -1.57 -6.25
N VAL A 262 -3.46 -0.96 -6.61
CA VAL A 262 -4.80 -1.46 -6.27
C VAL A 262 -5.06 -2.88 -6.82
N ASP A 263 -4.63 -3.20 -8.05
CA ASP A 263 -4.70 -4.57 -8.58
C ASP A 263 -3.88 -5.56 -7.72
N LEU A 264 -2.67 -5.18 -7.30
CA LEU A 264 -1.83 -5.98 -6.42
C LEU A 264 -2.46 -6.16 -5.04
N LEU A 265 -3.04 -5.11 -4.45
CA LEU A 265 -3.75 -5.19 -3.17
C LEU A 265 -4.91 -6.20 -3.23
N ALA A 266 -5.74 -6.11 -4.26
CA ALA A 266 -6.87 -7.01 -4.47
C ALA A 266 -6.45 -8.47 -4.71
N ALA A 267 -5.37 -8.69 -5.47
CA ALA A 267 -4.80 -10.02 -5.71
C ALA A 267 -4.32 -10.73 -4.42
N HIS A 268 -3.97 -9.95 -3.39
CA HIS A 268 -3.58 -10.42 -2.06
C HIS A 268 -4.70 -10.28 -1.01
N LYS A 269 -5.95 -9.98 -1.42
CA LYS A 269 -7.11 -9.80 -0.53
C LYS A 269 -7.01 -8.67 0.50
N PHE A 270 -6.13 -7.68 0.31
CA PHE A 270 -6.22 -6.40 1.01
C PHE A 270 -7.53 -5.70 0.62
N ASN A 271 -8.12 -4.95 1.56
CA ASN A 271 -9.38 -4.23 1.34
C ASN A 271 -9.32 -2.74 1.72
N ARG A 272 -8.16 -2.25 2.17
CA ARG A 272 -7.91 -0.83 2.44
C ARG A 272 -6.65 -0.36 1.73
N PHE A 273 -6.75 0.77 1.05
CA PHE A 273 -5.61 1.49 0.49
C PHE A 273 -5.53 2.85 1.17
N HIS A 274 -4.64 3.00 2.13
CA HIS A 274 -4.39 4.27 2.81
C HIS A 274 -3.51 5.16 1.92
N LEU A 275 -4.00 6.34 1.57
CA LEU A 275 -3.34 7.22 0.60
C LEU A 275 -3.05 8.58 1.25
N HIS A 276 -1.77 8.80 1.53
CA HIS A 276 -1.27 9.99 2.21
C HIS A 276 -1.00 11.12 1.19
N LEU A 277 -1.77 12.22 1.31
CA LEU A 277 -1.97 13.21 0.23
C LEU A 277 -1.44 14.63 0.51
N ASN A 278 -1.02 14.95 1.73
CA ASN A 278 -0.14 16.10 1.99
C ASN A 278 0.94 15.73 2.99
N ASP A 279 2.08 16.42 2.87
CA ASP A 279 3.14 16.45 3.86
C ASP A 279 3.97 17.73 3.68
N ASP A 280 4.99 17.91 4.50
CA ASP A 280 5.98 18.97 4.37
C ASP A 280 6.64 19.03 2.99
N GLN A 281 7.05 17.89 2.42
CA GLN A 281 7.76 17.86 1.13
C GLN A 281 6.83 17.77 -0.10
N GLY A 282 5.51 17.85 0.09
CA GLY A 282 4.59 18.21 -0.98
C GLY A 282 3.11 17.88 -0.76
N TRP A 283 2.27 18.65 -1.46
CA TRP A 283 0.81 18.53 -1.49
C TRP A 283 0.34 17.86 -2.79
N ARG A 284 -0.56 16.87 -2.70
CA ARG A 284 -0.87 15.95 -3.82
C ARG A 284 -2.33 15.94 -4.29
N LEU A 285 -3.23 16.66 -3.63
CA LEU A 285 -4.66 16.73 -3.95
C LEU A 285 -5.04 18.07 -4.60
N GLU A 286 -5.74 18.07 -5.73
CA GLU A 286 -6.42 19.29 -6.22
C GLU A 286 -7.52 19.75 -5.26
N VAL A 287 -7.34 20.93 -4.65
CA VAL A 287 -8.37 21.65 -3.87
C VAL A 287 -8.71 22.94 -4.63
N ARG A 288 -9.92 23.01 -5.19
CA ARG A 288 -10.31 24.07 -6.14
C ARG A 288 -10.45 25.43 -5.48
N LYS A 289 -10.79 25.46 -4.18
CA LYS A 289 -10.83 26.69 -3.38
C LYS A 289 -9.42 27.25 -3.07
N TYR A 290 -8.41 26.38 -3.05
CA TYR A 290 -7.03 26.70 -2.66
C TYR A 290 -6.01 26.21 -3.72
N PRO A 291 -6.04 26.75 -4.95
CA PRO A 291 -5.20 26.27 -6.06
C PRO A 291 -3.69 26.38 -5.79
N GLY A 292 -3.27 27.30 -4.91
CA GLY A 292 -1.87 27.44 -4.48
C GLY A 292 -1.29 26.16 -3.87
N LEU A 293 -2.12 25.30 -3.26
CA LEU A 293 -1.68 24.01 -2.72
C LEU A 293 -1.07 23.12 -3.82
N THR A 294 -1.59 23.18 -5.05
CA THR A 294 -1.04 22.43 -6.18
C THR A 294 -0.18 23.26 -7.14
N GLU A 295 -0.37 24.58 -7.20
CA GLU A 295 0.48 25.47 -8.01
C GLU A 295 1.87 25.70 -7.38
N VAL A 296 1.96 25.66 -6.04
CA VAL A 296 3.21 25.82 -5.28
C VAL A 296 3.53 24.54 -4.51
N GLY A 297 2.63 24.09 -3.63
CA GLY A 297 2.88 22.97 -2.71
C GLY A 297 3.15 21.62 -3.38
N ALA A 298 2.78 21.42 -4.64
CA ALA A 298 3.01 20.17 -5.35
C ALA A 298 4.43 19.98 -5.89
N VAL A 299 5.35 20.95 -5.78
CA VAL A 299 6.71 20.83 -6.32
C VAL A 299 7.75 21.34 -5.33
N ARG A 300 8.78 20.53 -5.06
CA ARG A 300 10.02 20.97 -4.40
C ARG A 300 11.19 21.00 -5.38
N ARG A 301 12.19 21.83 -5.10
CA ARG A 301 13.33 22.10 -6.00
C ARG A 301 14.34 20.95 -6.16
N GLY A 302 14.34 19.96 -5.27
CA GLY A 302 15.31 18.86 -5.22
C GLY A 302 15.05 17.94 -4.03
N THR A 303 15.92 16.95 -3.83
CA THR A 303 15.93 16.10 -2.62
C THR A 303 17.32 15.96 -2.04
N GLN A 304 17.43 16.10 -0.72
CA GLN A 304 18.66 15.88 0.04
C GLN A 304 18.44 14.77 1.07
N PHE A 305 19.31 13.77 1.05
CA PHE A 305 19.37 12.73 2.08
C PHE A 305 20.34 13.18 3.18
N HIS A 306 20.04 12.85 4.44
CA HIS A 306 20.81 13.34 5.59
C HIS A 306 22.29 12.91 5.57
N HIS A 307 22.63 11.80 4.89
CA HIS A 307 24.00 11.31 4.76
C HIS A 307 24.75 11.86 3.53
N TRP A 308 24.14 12.79 2.77
CA TRP A 308 24.67 13.32 1.52
C TRP A 308 24.71 14.86 1.55
N ASP A 309 25.89 15.44 1.30
CA ASP A 309 26.19 16.86 1.53
C ASP A 309 25.40 17.85 0.65
N THR A 310 24.69 17.38 -0.37
CA THR A 310 24.04 18.21 -1.40
C THR A 310 22.66 17.67 -1.78
N ASP A 311 21.73 18.55 -2.12
CA ASP A 311 20.51 18.12 -2.81
C ASP A 311 20.80 17.71 -4.26
N ASP A 312 19.98 16.82 -4.81
CA ASP A 312 20.12 16.31 -6.19
C ASP A 312 19.72 17.31 -7.28
N ALA A 313 19.35 18.55 -6.90
CA ALA A 313 18.87 19.64 -7.76
C ALA A 313 17.81 19.22 -8.80
N THR A 314 17.08 18.13 -8.54
CA THR A 314 16.13 17.53 -9.47
C THR A 314 14.72 17.74 -8.93
N PRO A 315 13.92 18.65 -9.52
CA PRO A 315 12.60 18.94 -9.01
C PRO A 315 11.73 17.68 -8.90
N VAL A 316 11.13 17.48 -7.72
CA VAL A 316 10.21 16.39 -7.43
C VAL A 316 8.83 16.98 -7.21
N GLY A 317 7.84 16.45 -7.92
CA GLY A 317 6.48 16.95 -7.78
C GLY A 317 5.45 16.27 -8.67
N GLY A 318 4.24 16.80 -8.58
CA GLY A 318 3.04 16.23 -9.17
C GLY A 318 1.88 16.25 -8.17
N PHE A 319 0.67 16.25 -8.69
CA PHE A 319 -0.57 16.14 -7.93
C PHE A 319 -1.61 15.39 -8.77
N TYR A 320 -2.68 14.94 -8.11
CA TYR A 320 -3.82 14.32 -8.78
C TYR A 320 -4.98 15.31 -8.82
N THR A 321 -5.62 15.43 -9.99
CA THR A 321 -6.90 16.13 -10.08
C THR A 321 -7.99 15.34 -9.35
N GLN A 322 -9.04 16.03 -8.91
CA GLN A 322 -10.16 15.39 -8.24
C GLN A 322 -10.81 14.31 -9.11
N ASP A 323 -10.88 14.52 -10.43
CA ASP A 323 -11.50 13.57 -11.35
C ASP A 323 -10.62 12.32 -11.56
N GLN A 324 -9.29 12.46 -11.47
CA GLN A 324 -8.38 11.31 -11.44
C GLN A 324 -8.57 10.47 -10.17
N LEU A 325 -8.72 11.11 -9.01
CA LEU A 325 -8.94 10.43 -7.74
C LEU A 325 -10.34 9.81 -7.63
N ARG A 326 -11.39 10.47 -8.14
CA ARG A 326 -12.74 9.88 -8.28
C ARG A 326 -12.71 8.63 -9.17
N ALA A 327 -11.94 8.66 -10.26
CA ALA A 327 -11.77 7.49 -11.14
C ALA A 327 -10.99 6.36 -10.46
N LEU A 328 -10.00 6.68 -9.62
CA LEU A 328 -9.24 5.72 -8.83
C LEU A 328 -10.10 5.08 -7.72
N ASP A 329 -10.87 5.87 -6.96
CA ASP A 329 -11.82 5.41 -5.93
C ASP A 329 -12.86 4.44 -6.53
N ALA A 330 -13.45 4.81 -7.68
CA ALA A 330 -14.39 3.97 -8.39
C ALA A 330 -13.77 2.67 -8.96
N TYR A 331 -12.47 2.69 -9.29
CA TYR A 331 -11.73 1.51 -9.76
C TYR A 331 -11.37 0.54 -8.62
N ALA A 332 -10.92 1.10 -7.49
CA ALA A 332 -10.60 0.37 -6.27
C ALA A 332 -11.83 -0.31 -5.67
N LYS A 333 -12.98 0.39 -5.65
CA LYS A 333 -14.24 -0.18 -5.18
C LYS A 333 -14.67 -1.44 -5.94
N ARG A 334 -14.47 -1.51 -7.27
CA ARG A 334 -14.75 -2.73 -8.07
C ARG A 334 -13.79 -3.89 -7.81
N ARG A 335 -12.76 -3.67 -7.00
CA ARG A 335 -11.73 -4.63 -6.57
C ARG A 335 -11.78 -4.89 -5.06
N GLY A 336 -12.87 -4.53 -4.39
CA GLY A 336 -13.02 -4.71 -2.94
C GLY A 336 -12.05 -3.88 -2.10
N VAL A 337 -11.46 -2.83 -2.67
CA VAL A 337 -10.51 -1.93 -2.00
C VAL A 337 -11.18 -0.59 -1.76
N THR A 338 -11.30 -0.20 -0.49
CA THR A 338 -11.69 1.17 -0.11
C THR A 338 -10.44 2.02 0.03
N ILE A 339 -10.39 3.16 -0.68
CA ILE A 339 -9.32 4.14 -0.49
C ILE A 339 -9.62 4.96 0.76
N VAL A 340 -8.68 5.04 1.68
CA VAL A 340 -8.76 5.89 2.88
C VAL A 340 -7.85 7.09 2.62
N PRO A 341 -8.38 8.27 2.30
CA PRO A 341 -7.56 9.46 2.13
C PRO A 341 -7.09 9.95 3.49
N GLU A 342 -5.83 10.37 3.54
CA GLU A 342 -5.26 11.13 4.65
C GLU A 342 -5.01 12.56 4.22
N ILE A 343 -5.45 13.50 5.04
CA ILE A 343 -4.97 14.88 5.02
C ILE A 343 -4.44 15.17 6.43
N ASP A 344 -3.12 15.26 6.54
CA ASP A 344 -2.41 15.32 7.80
C ASP A 344 -2.39 16.74 8.37
N PHE A 345 -2.86 16.90 9.60
CA PHE A 345 -2.89 18.16 10.35
C PHE A 345 -2.79 17.89 11.87
N PRO A 346 -2.23 18.81 12.68
CA PRO A 346 -1.76 20.16 12.32
C PRO A 346 -0.25 20.28 12.10
N GLY A 347 0.50 19.18 12.23
CA GLY A 347 1.88 19.02 11.72
C GLY A 347 1.90 18.75 10.22
N HIS A 348 3.08 18.43 9.67
CA HIS A 348 3.27 18.04 8.26
C HIS A 348 2.66 18.99 7.21
N VAL A 349 2.72 20.29 7.49
CA VAL A 349 2.04 21.35 6.71
C VAL A 349 2.95 22.26 5.88
N ARG A 350 4.27 22.06 5.81
CA ARG A 350 5.14 23.03 5.12
C ARG A 350 4.83 23.23 3.63
N ALA A 351 4.32 22.23 2.91
CA ALA A 351 3.87 22.41 1.53
C ALA A 351 2.63 23.33 1.43
N LEU A 352 1.73 23.26 2.41
CA LEU A 352 0.59 24.17 2.54
C LEU A 352 1.07 25.58 2.91
N LEU A 353 1.98 25.71 3.88
CA LEU A 353 2.47 26.99 4.36
C LEU A 353 3.36 27.74 3.35
N ALA A 354 4.03 27.02 2.45
CA ALA A 354 4.74 27.63 1.32
C ALA A 354 3.77 28.27 0.29
N ALA A 355 2.56 27.71 0.15
CA ALA A 355 1.51 28.25 -0.72
C ALA A 355 0.67 29.34 -0.04
N TYR A 356 0.36 29.15 1.24
CA TYR A 356 -0.51 30.00 2.05
C TYR A 356 0.09 30.26 3.44
N PRO A 357 1.12 31.13 3.53
CA PRO A 357 1.80 31.47 4.78
C PRO A 357 0.90 31.90 5.94
N GLN A 358 -0.26 32.48 5.66
CA GLN A 358 -1.16 33.05 6.68
C GLN A 358 -1.83 32.01 7.60
N PHE A 359 -1.74 30.72 7.28
CA PHE A 359 -2.35 29.65 8.08
C PHE A 359 -1.41 29.03 9.14
N GLY A 360 -0.13 29.43 9.18
CA GLY A 360 0.87 28.92 10.12
C GLY A 360 1.24 29.92 11.22
N GLU A 361 1.93 29.43 12.25
CA GLU A 361 2.62 30.31 13.22
C GLU A 361 3.90 30.91 12.62
N GLY A 362 4.41 30.30 11.54
CA GLY A 362 5.53 30.77 10.74
C GLY A 362 5.38 30.39 9.27
N ALA A 363 6.21 31.00 8.41
CA ALA A 363 6.16 30.83 6.96
C ALA A 363 7.48 30.24 6.45
N PRO A 364 7.50 29.02 5.87
CA PRO A 364 8.66 28.53 5.14
C PRO A 364 8.81 29.30 3.83
N ALA A 365 10.05 29.57 3.41
CA ALA A 365 10.31 30.27 2.15
C ALA A 365 10.02 29.40 0.91
N ASP A 366 10.25 28.08 1.02
CA ASP A 366 10.08 27.08 -0.03
C ASP A 366 9.58 25.75 0.57
N VAL A 367 9.00 24.90 -0.27
CA VAL A 367 8.75 23.48 0.05
C VAL A 367 10.09 22.78 0.34
N PRO A 368 10.28 22.17 1.52
CA PRO A 368 11.56 21.58 1.95
C PRO A 368 12.06 20.45 1.03
N VAL A 369 13.39 20.31 1.00
CA VAL A 369 14.11 19.25 0.25
C VAL A 369 14.62 18.11 1.14
N THR A 370 14.51 18.27 2.46
CA THR A 370 14.98 17.35 3.50
C THR A 370 13.82 16.61 4.17
N PHE A 371 14.13 15.47 4.78
CA PHE A 371 13.19 14.67 5.56
C PHE A 371 13.59 14.71 7.03
N THR A 372 12.71 15.25 7.87
CA THR A 372 12.87 15.43 9.33
C THR A 372 11.54 15.90 9.91
N ILE A 373 11.38 15.86 11.23
CA ILE A 373 10.25 16.49 11.92
C ILE A 373 10.42 18.01 11.86
N PHE A 374 9.44 18.71 11.30
CA PHE A 374 9.48 20.17 11.20
C PHE A 374 8.71 20.83 12.35
N PRO A 375 9.24 21.92 12.93
CA PRO A 375 8.52 22.68 13.96
C PRO A 375 7.38 23.55 13.39
N GLU A 376 7.29 23.69 12.07
CA GLU A 376 6.25 24.46 11.40
C GLU A 376 4.87 23.78 11.45
N VAL A 377 3.95 24.35 12.26
CA VAL A 377 2.59 23.84 12.48
C VAL A 377 1.52 24.87 12.09
N LEU A 378 0.27 24.43 11.95
CA LEU A 378 -0.87 25.32 11.74
C LEU A 378 -1.09 26.26 12.95
N HIS A 379 -1.37 27.54 12.67
CA HIS A 379 -1.91 28.47 13.67
C HIS A 379 -3.43 28.30 13.69
N LEU A 380 -3.96 27.67 14.74
CA LEU A 380 -5.31 27.09 14.79
C LEU A 380 -6.46 28.12 15.00
N THR A 381 -6.34 29.29 14.37
CA THR A 381 -7.36 30.33 14.28
C THR A 381 -8.64 29.82 13.62
N ASP A 382 -9.74 30.55 13.80
CA ASP A 382 -11.02 30.25 13.16
C ASP A 382 -10.92 30.29 11.62
N GLU A 383 -10.02 31.10 11.04
CA GLU A 383 -9.78 31.16 9.60
C GLU A 383 -9.04 29.92 9.09
N THR A 384 -7.99 29.48 9.80
CA THR A 384 -7.25 28.24 9.48
C THR A 384 -8.15 27.01 9.63
N VAL A 385 -8.96 26.96 10.67
CA VAL A 385 -9.92 25.87 10.88
C VAL A 385 -10.97 25.85 9.76
N ALA A 386 -11.48 27.00 9.33
CA ALA A 386 -12.39 27.08 8.18
C ALA A 386 -11.72 26.58 6.87
N MET A 387 -10.46 26.93 6.63
CA MET A 387 -9.69 26.40 5.48
C MET A 387 -9.56 24.88 5.54
N VAL A 388 -9.26 24.30 6.71
CA VAL A 388 -9.21 22.84 6.87
C VAL A 388 -10.59 22.20 6.62
N GLU A 389 -11.67 22.81 7.10
CA GLU A 389 -13.04 22.34 6.82
C GLU A 389 -13.40 22.40 5.32
N ASP A 390 -12.92 23.41 4.59
CA ASP A 390 -13.10 23.52 3.15
C ASP A 390 -12.29 22.45 2.39
N VAL A 391 -11.02 22.26 2.74
CA VAL A 391 -10.15 21.20 2.19
C VAL A 391 -10.79 19.83 2.39
N LEU A 392 -11.16 19.50 3.63
CA LEU A 392 -11.83 18.24 3.95
C LEU A 392 -13.19 18.15 3.26
N GLY A 393 -13.89 19.27 3.04
CA GLY A 393 -15.12 19.34 2.25
C GLY A 393 -14.91 18.80 0.83
N GLU A 394 -13.89 19.29 0.13
CA GLU A 394 -13.54 18.81 -1.23
C GLU A 394 -13.05 17.35 -1.21
N VAL A 395 -12.34 16.89 -0.17
CA VAL A 395 -11.99 15.46 0.03
C VAL A 395 -13.24 14.58 0.08
N LEU A 396 -14.29 15.01 0.80
CA LEU A 396 -15.55 14.26 0.92
C LEU A 396 -16.36 14.22 -0.40
N GLU A 397 -16.10 15.13 -1.34
CA GLU A 397 -16.65 15.11 -2.72
C GLU A 397 -15.84 14.24 -3.70
N VAL A 398 -14.65 13.78 -3.30
CA VAL A 398 -13.78 12.92 -4.12
C VAL A 398 -13.88 11.47 -3.68
N PHE A 399 -13.81 11.21 -2.37
CA PHE A 399 -13.72 9.86 -1.81
C PHE A 399 -15.03 9.44 -1.13
N HIS A 400 -15.54 8.26 -1.48
CA HIS A 400 -16.76 7.72 -0.86
C HIS A 400 -16.49 7.04 0.48
N SER A 401 -15.22 6.87 0.88
CA SER A 401 -14.79 6.23 2.11
C SER A 401 -15.55 6.68 3.37
N PRO A 402 -16.05 5.77 4.21
CA PRO A 402 -16.59 6.15 5.52
C PRO A 402 -15.48 6.54 6.51
N TRP A 403 -14.21 6.32 6.18
CA TRP A 403 -13.05 6.73 6.99
C TRP A 403 -12.24 7.83 6.33
N ILE A 404 -11.81 8.81 7.13
CA ILE A 404 -10.83 9.84 6.75
C ILE A 404 -9.71 9.79 7.79
N HIS A 405 -8.45 9.70 7.35
CA HIS A 405 -7.32 9.88 8.23
C HIS A 405 -7.01 11.38 8.35
N ILE A 406 -6.71 11.86 9.55
CA ILE A 406 -6.37 13.27 9.80
C ILE A 406 -4.89 13.46 10.19
N GLY A 407 -4.11 12.38 10.10
CA GLY A 407 -2.73 12.32 10.59
C GLY A 407 -2.66 12.61 12.08
N GLY A 408 -1.92 13.65 12.45
CA GLY A 408 -1.83 14.16 13.81
C GLY A 408 -0.70 13.54 14.65
N ASP A 409 0.23 12.85 14.01
CA ASP A 409 1.56 12.51 14.51
C ASP A 409 2.50 13.73 14.54
N GLU A 410 3.72 13.51 15.04
CA GLU A 410 4.91 14.38 14.92
C GLU A 410 4.63 15.89 14.85
N CYS A 411 3.88 16.41 15.83
CA CYS A 411 3.43 17.81 15.89
C CYS A 411 4.11 18.58 17.05
N PRO A 412 5.32 19.16 16.85
CA PRO A 412 5.99 19.94 17.89
C PRO A 412 5.19 21.15 18.37
N THR A 413 4.99 21.26 19.69
CA THR A 413 4.34 22.41 20.34
C THR A 413 5.18 23.69 20.35
N SER A 414 6.46 23.60 19.98
CA SER A 414 7.46 24.68 20.13
C SER A 414 7.08 26.04 19.52
N GLN A 415 6.36 26.06 18.40
CA GLN A 415 5.87 27.31 17.82
C GLN A 415 4.72 27.92 18.62
N TRP A 416 3.77 27.11 19.10
CA TRP A 416 2.68 27.60 19.95
C TRP A 416 3.20 28.07 21.31
N GLU A 417 4.16 27.37 21.92
CA GLU A 417 4.80 27.76 23.18
C GLU A 417 5.55 29.11 23.09
N GLY A 418 6.13 29.40 21.92
CA GLY A 418 6.74 30.70 21.63
C GLY A 418 5.75 31.79 21.18
N SER A 419 4.48 31.46 20.98
CA SER A 419 3.49 32.34 20.32
C SER A 419 2.52 32.97 21.32
N ASP A 420 2.69 34.28 21.48
CA ASP A 420 1.77 35.19 22.17
C ASP A 420 0.34 35.15 21.56
N ALA A 421 0.21 34.74 20.29
CA ALA A 421 -1.06 34.54 19.61
C ALA A 421 -1.68 33.19 20.00
N ALA A 422 -0.92 32.09 19.97
CA ALA A 422 -1.39 30.77 20.40
C ALA A 422 -1.79 30.74 21.87
N ALA A 423 -1.07 31.43 22.76
CA ALA A 423 -1.43 31.55 24.17
C ALA A 423 -2.78 32.28 24.38
N ARG A 424 -3.04 33.32 23.58
CA ARG A 424 -4.35 34.01 23.55
C ARG A 424 -5.44 33.09 22.98
N LEU A 425 -5.15 32.40 21.88
CA LEU A 425 -6.05 31.45 21.23
C LEU A 425 -6.50 30.32 22.18
N ALA A 426 -5.57 29.74 22.93
CA ALA A 426 -5.85 28.74 23.95
C ALA A 426 -6.76 29.31 25.08
N THR A 427 -6.45 30.52 25.55
CA THR A 427 -7.25 31.23 26.56
C THR A 427 -8.68 31.51 26.07
N ASP A 428 -8.84 32.03 24.86
CA ASP A 428 -10.14 32.35 24.24
C ASP A 428 -10.99 31.09 23.97
N ARG A 429 -10.34 29.94 23.77
CA ARG A 429 -10.98 28.61 23.64
C ARG A 429 -11.23 27.93 24.99
N GLY A 430 -10.80 28.52 26.11
CA GLY A 430 -10.96 27.97 27.47
C GLY A 430 -10.09 26.75 27.76
N LEU A 431 -8.95 26.61 27.07
CA LEU A 431 -7.97 25.54 27.26
C LEU A 431 -7.01 25.87 28.42
N ALA A 432 -6.34 24.86 28.99
CA ALA A 432 -5.41 25.08 30.10
C ALA A 432 -4.07 25.68 29.64
N GLY A 433 -3.65 25.34 28.41
CA GLY A 433 -2.47 25.88 27.76
C GLY A 433 -2.44 25.59 26.27
N VAL A 434 -1.31 25.89 25.62
CA VAL A 434 -1.13 25.70 24.18
C VAL A 434 -1.00 24.23 23.78
N GLU A 435 -0.52 23.40 24.69
CA GLU A 435 -0.49 21.93 24.61
C GLU A 435 -1.84 21.27 24.28
N ASP A 436 -2.95 21.93 24.62
CA ASP A 436 -4.30 21.40 24.45
C ASP A 436 -4.91 21.82 23.10
N LEU A 437 -4.23 22.65 22.30
CA LEU A 437 -4.69 23.10 20.99
C LEU A 437 -4.83 21.92 20.00
N GLN A 438 -3.88 20.99 19.98
CA GLN A 438 -3.96 19.79 19.13
C GLN A 438 -5.11 18.85 19.58
N PRO A 439 -5.24 18.45 20.87
CA PRO A 439 -6.43 17.72 21.35
C PRO A 439 -7.77 18.40 21.03
N TRP A 440 -7.86 19.73 21.19
CA TRP A 440 -9.03 20.52 20.82
C TRP A 440 -9.35 20.41 19.33
N PHE A 441 -8.34 20.56 18.47
CA PHE A 441 -8.47 20.53 17.03
C PHE A 441 -8.84 19.13 16.50
N THR A 442 -8.18 18.08 17.01
CA THR A 442 -8.55 16.67 16.76
C THR A 442 -10.00 16.39 17.13
N ALA A 443 -10.45 16.86 18.30
CA ALA A 443 -11.85 16.73 18.71
C ALA A 443 -12.81 17.53 17.81
N HIS A 444 -12.41 18.71 17.34
CA HIS A 444 -13.17 19.51 16.37
C HIS A 444 -13.35 18.78 15.04
N LEU A 445 -12.26 18.31 14.42
CA LEU A 445 -12.30 17.56 13.15
C LEU A 445 -13.13 16.28 13.28
N ARG A 446 -12.93 15.49 14.34
CA ARG A 446 -13.76 14.31 14.64
C ARG A 446 -15.24 14.64 14.70
N ASN A 447 -15.61 15.68 15.43
CA ASN A 447 -17.00 16.10 15.57
C ASN A 447 -17.57 16.62 14.22
N TRP A 448 -16.76 17.30 13.41
CA TRP A 448 -17.14 17.83 12.10
C TRP A 448 -17.36 16.74 11.04
N LEU A 449 -16.48 15.73 11.03
CA LEU A 449 -16.54 14.55 10.16
C LEU A 449 -17.68 13.60 10.56
N THR A 450 -17.87 13.37 11.87
CA THR A 450 -18.97 12.52 12.40
C THR A 450 -20.34 13.09 11.99
N ARG A 451 -20.53 14.42 12.05
CA ARG A 451 -21.76 15.09 11.57
C ARG A 451 -22.04 14.89 10.07
N ARG A 452 -21.02 14.48 9.30
CA ARG A 452 -21.09 14.18 7.86
C ARG A 452 -21.04 12.68 7.55
N GLY A 453 -21.23 11.83 8.56
CA GLY A 453 -21.25 10.36 8.41
C GLY A 453 -19.88 9.75 8.13
N ARG A 454 -18.79 10.41 8.56
CA ARG A 454 -17.41 9.92 8.42
C ARG A 454 -16.79 9.67 9.79
N THR A 455 -16.05 8.58 9.91
CA THR A 455 -15.26 8.20 11.09
C THR A 455 -13.83 8.71 10.92
N VAL A 456 -13.28 9.34 11.96
CA VAL A 456 -11.87 9.74 11.98
C VAL A 456 -10.97 8.56 12.30
N ILE A 457 -9.84 8.51 11.60
CA ILE A 457 -8.66 7.77 12.01
C ILE A 457 -7.53 8.78 12.22
N GLY A 458 -6.65 8.54 13.20
CA GLY A 458 -5.39 9.27 13.33
C GLY A 458 -4.32 8.37 13.94
N TRP A 459 -3.07 8.82 13.88
CA TRP A 459 -1.93 8.15 14.50
C TRP A 459 -2.06 8.16 16.02
N ASP A 460 -1.36 7.25 16.71
CA ASP A 460 -1.62 6.98 18.13
C ASP A 460 -1.26 8.13 19.10
N GLU A 461 -0.57 9.16 18.63
CA GLU A 461 -0.43 10.48 19.27
C GLU A 461 -1.77 11.13 19.64
N ILE A 462 -2.85 10.89 18.87
CA ILE A 462 -4.17 11.50 19.14
C ILE A 462 -4.78 11.10 20.50
N ILE A 463 -4.20 10.12 21.21
CA ILE A 463 -4.59 9.71 22.56
C ILE A 463 -3.54 10.01 23.65
N ASP A 464 -2.41 10.64 23.34
CA ASP A 464 -1.34 10.88 24.33
C ASP A 464 -1.76 11.84 25.46
N ARG A 465 -2.75 12.71 25.20
CA ARG A 465 -3.36 13.61 26.20
C ARG A 465 -4.67 13.03 26.80
N GLY A 466 -4.98 11.76 26.53
CA GLY A 466 -6.17 11.04 27.00
C GLY A 466 -7.06 10.51 25.88
N PRO A 467 -8.09 9.69 26.19
CA PRO A 467 -8.93 9.05 25.19
C PRO A 467 -9.67 10.06 24.29
N SER A 468 -9.87 9.71 23.02
CA SER A 468 -10.62 10.49 22.03
C SER A 468 -11.83 9.69 21.48
N PRO A 469 -12.90 9.50 22.28
CA PRO A 469 -14.00 8.60 21.93
C PRO A 469 -14.59 8.85 20.53
N GLY A 470 -14.76 7.78 19.75
CA GLY A 470 -15.27 7.84 18.37
C GLY A 470 -14.21 8.05 17.29
N ALA A 471 -12.95 8.24 17.65
CA ALA A 471 -11.82 8.11 16.72
C ALA A 471 -11.26 6.67 16.72
N VAL A 472 -10.87 6.17 15.55
CA VAL A 472 -10.07 4.96 15.39
C VAL A 472 -8.59 5.35 15.57
N VAL A 473 -7.82 4.53 16.29
CA VAL A 473 -6.39 4.77 16.53
C VAL A 473 -5.55 3.86 15.65
N MET A 474 -4.59 4.43 14.92
CA MET A 474 -3.60 3.69 14.14
C MET A 474 -2.29 3.57 14.96
N SER A 475 -2.04 2.38 15.50
CA SER A 475 -0.94 2.11 16.43
C SER A 475 0.36 1.85 15.67
N TRP A 476 1.23 2.84 15.61
CA TRP A 476 2.49 2.82 14.86
C TRP A 476 3.74 2.76 15.76
N ARG A 477 3.72 3.35 16.96
CA ARG A 477 4.86 3.32 17.92
C ARG A 477 5.00 1.97 18.65
N GLY A 478 4.65 0.88 17.97
CA GLY A 478 4.61 -0.49 18.48
C GLY A 478 3.21 -0.95 18.87
N GLY A 479 3.13 -2.06 19.61
CA GLY A 479 1.85 -2.65 20.06
C GLY A 479 1.34 -2.14 21.42
N GLU A 480 2.08 -1.29 22.12
CA GLU A 480 1.65 -0.76 23.43
C GLU A 480 0.59 0.34 23.32
N PRO A 481 0.72 1.36 22.44
CA PRO A 481 -0.30 2.41 22.31
C PRO A 481 -1.66 1.84 21.89
N GLY A 482 -1.65 0.89 20.95
CA GLY A 482 -2.84 0.16 20.53
C GLY A 482 -3.51 -0.62 21.66
N ARG A 483 -2.75 -1.24 22.58
CA ARG A 483 -3.34 -1.88 23.77
C ARG A 483 -3.94 -0.85 24.75
N ARG A 484 -3.34 0.33 24.92
CA ARG A 484 -3.93 1.43 25.72
C ARG A 484 -5.22 1.96 25.10
N ALA A 485 -5.25 2.13 23.78
CA ALA A 485 -6.41 2.57 23.02
C ALA A 485 -7.57 1.54 23.14
N LEU A 486 -7.27 0.25 22.93
CA LEU A 486 -8.23 -0.84 23.08
C LEU A 486 -8.85 -0.86 24.49
N ALA A 487 -8.01 -0.83 25.54
CA ALA A 487 -8.46 -0.82 26.93
C ALA A 487 -9.26 0.44 27.35
N THR A 488 -9.31 1.47 26.50
CA THR A 488 -10.13 2.68 26.68
C THR A 488 -11.33 2.72 25.72
N GLY A 489 -11.64 1.61 25.05
CA GLY A 489 -12.81 1.43 24.20
C GLY A 489 -12.67 1.96 22.77
N HIS A 490 -11.44 2.30 22.34
CA HIS A 490 -11.20 2.67 20.95
C HIS A 490 -11.13 1.44 20.04
N GLN A 491 -11.55 1.64 18.79
CA GLN A 491 -11.19 0.74 17.71
C GLN A 491 -9.75 1.01 17.26
N VAL A 492 -8.99 -0.04 16.96
CA VAL A 492 -7.55 0.04 16.66
C VAL A 492 -7.18 -0.66 15.37
N ILE A 493 -6.28 -0.06 14.62
CA ILE A 493 -5.55 -0.66 13.50
C ILE A 493 -4.11 -0.85 13.95
N MET A 494 -3.59 -2.07 13.88
CA MET A 494 -2.21 -2.38 14.25
C MET A 494 -1.28 -2.15 13.06
N SER A 495 -0.37 -1.19 13.18
CA SER A 495 0.60 -0.83 12.14
C SER A 495 1.99 -0.57 12.73
N ALA A 496 2.39 -1.38 13.71
CA ALA A 496 3.63 -1.24 14.45
C ALA A 496 4.86 -1.09 13.52
N ASN A 497 5.66 -0.06 13.75
CA ASN A 497 6.86 0.27 12.97
C ASN A 497 7.73 -0.95 12.65
N VAL A 498 8.05 -1.75 13.67
CA VAL A 498 8.56 -3.11 13.46
C VAL A 498 7.44 -4.12 13.74
N PRO A 499 7.06 -4.99 12.79
CA PRO A 499 7.68 -5.24 11.49
C PRO A 499 6.94 -4.60 10.27
N TYR A 500 5.98 -3.69 10.48
CA TYR A 500 5.04 -3.27 9.43
C TYR A 500 5.40 -1.96 8.69
N TYR A 501 6.50 -1.27 9.02
CA TYR A 501 7.05 -0.21 8.15
C TYR A 501 7.94 -0.84 7.09
N PHE A 502 7.50 -0.75 5.83
CA PHE A 502 8.18 -1.36 4.69
C PHE A 502 9.16 -0.38 4.02
N ASP A 503 9.30 0.84 4.50
CA ASP A 503 10.40 1.76 4.22
C ASP A 503 11.70 1.40 4.96
N TYR A 504 11.65 0.44 5.89
CA TYR A 504 12.81 -0.09 6.61
C TYR A 504 13.54 -1.18 5.80
N TYR A 505 14.85 -1.37 6.04
CA TYR A 505 15.68 -2.38 5.37
C TYR A 505 15.08 -3.79 5.48
N GLN A 506 15.27 -4.61 4.44
CA GLN A 506 14.76 -5.99 4.42
C GLN A 506 15.75 -7.04 4.92
N SER A 507 17.02 -6.68 5.13
CA SER A 507 18.02 -7.53 5.77
C SER A 507 19.23 -6.74 6.29
N GLU A 508 20.18 -7.44 6.91
CA GLU A 508 21.50 -6.91 7.29
C GLU A 508 22.46 -6.72 6.09
N SER A 509 22.07 -7.13 4.87
CA SER A 509 22.96 -7.05 3.71
C SER A 509 23.40 -5.60 3.40
N PRO A 510 24.70 -5.35 3.15
CA PRO A 510 25.17 -4.04 2.70
C PRO A 510 24.68 -3.68 1.30
N ASP A 511 24.21 -4.66 0.51
CA ASP A 511 23.71 -4.46 -0.85
C ASP A 511 22.25 -3.94 -0.90
N GLU A 512 21.53 -3.91 0.23
CA GLU A 512 20.21 -3.27 0.30
C GLU A 512 20.30 -1.79 -0.13
N PRO A 513 19.34 -1.25 -0.90
CA PRO A 513 19.29 0.17 -1.20
C PRO A 513 19.05 1.00 0.08
N PHE A 514 19.49 2.25 0.08
CA PHE A 514 19.32 3.15 1.21
C PHE A 514 17.84 3.32 1.59
N ALA A 515 17.57 3.08 2.86
CA ALA A 515 16.26 2.95 3.48
C ALA A 515 16.29 3.50 4.92
N GLN A 516 15.11 3.62 5.55
CA GLN A 516 14.98 4.11 6.92
C GLN A 516 15.66 3.15 7.95
N PRO A 517 16.17 3.65 9.09
CA PRO A 517 17.16 2.96 9.94
C PRO A 517 16.57 1.90 10.88
N ALA A 518 15.99 0.84 10.33
CA ALA A 518 15.76 -0.42 11.05
C ALA A 518 15.68 -1.60 10.07
N ILE A 519 15.52 -2.83 10.58
CA ILE A 519 15.33 -4.02 9.76
C ILE A 519 13.95 -4.62 10.01
N CYS A 520 13.16 -4.75 8.94
CA CYS A 520 11.88 -5.45 8.93
C CYS A 520 11.93 -6.54 7.86
N THR A 521 12.28 -7.76 8.25
CA THR A 521 12.32 -8.91 7.34
C THR A 521 10.92 -9.51 7.14
N TRP A 522 10.73 -10.31 6.09
CA TRP A 522 9.45 -10.98 5.86
C TRP A 522 9.15 -12.04 6.94
N GLU A 523 10.17 -12.66 7.51
CA GLU A 523 10.07 -13.59 8.65
C GLU A 523 9.50 -12.88 9.89
N ALA A 524 9.94 -11.65 10.16
CA ALA A 524 9.43 -10.83 11.25
C ALA A 524 7.94 -10.48 11.03
N VAL A 525 7.56 -10.13 9.79
CA VAL A 525 6.15 -9.90 9.42
C VAL A 525 5.32 -11.16 9.66
N ALA A 526 5.78 -12.34 9.23
CA ALA A 526 5.05 -13.61 9.36
C ALA A 526 4.82 -14.02 10.83
N ALA A 527 5.83 -13.84 11.68
CA ALA A 527 5.80 -14.30 13.07
C ALA A 527 5.06 -13.34 14.03
N PHE A 528 4.81 -12.09 13.64
CA PHE A 528 4.21 -11.09 14.52
C PHE A 528 2.69 -11.29 14.67
N ASP A 529 2.22 -11.55 15.89
CA ASP A 529 0.79 -11.58 16.20
C ASP A 529 0.27 -10.18 16.60
N PRO A 530 -0.56 -9.52 15.77
CA PRO A 530 -1.13 -8.21 16.10
C PRO A 530 -2.08 -8.21 17.31
N ALA A 531 -2.54 -9.38 17.76
CA ALA A 531 -3.36 -9.54 18.96
C ALA A 531 -2.55 -9.81 20.25
N ALA A 532 -1.22 -9.83 20.19
CA ALA A 532 -0.37 -10.18 21.32
C ALA A 532 -0.58 -9.26 22.54
N GLY A 533 -1.12 -9.84 23.63
CA GLY A 533 -1.40 -9.12 24.87
C GLY A 533 -2.68 -8.27 24.85
N VAL A 534 -3.52 -8.38 23.83
CA VAL A 534 -4.87 -7.79 23.80
C VAL A 534 -5.81 -8.64 24.68
N ALA A 535 -6.65 -8.00 25.50
CA ALA A 535 -7.63 -8.69 26.31
C ALA A 535 -8.75 -9.28 25.44
N SER A 536 -9.32 -10.43 25.84
CA SER A 536 -10.31 -11.17 25.04
C SER A 536 -11.55 -10.36 24.65
N GLU A 537 -11.97 -9.49 25.56
CA GLU A 537 -13.07 -8.55 25.47
C GLU A 537 -12.80 -7.39 24.48
N ASP A 538 -11.52 -7.06 24.27
CA ASP A 538 -11.06 -5.97 23.40
C ASP A 538 -10.75 -6.44 21.97
N VAL A 539 -10.53 -7.74 21.74
CA VAL A 539 -10.25 -8.30 20.40
C VAL A 539 -11.26 -7.84 19.33
N PRO A 540 -12.58 -7.71 19.57
CA PRO A 540 -13.53 -7.18 18.58
C PRO A 540 -13.28 -5.72 18.16
N ASN A 541 -12.54 -4.94 18.96
CA ASN A 541 -12.16 -3.56 18.63
C ASN A 541 -10.83 -3.49 17.86
N LEU A 542 -10.04 -4.57 17.81
CA LEU A 542 -8.87 -4.68 16.93
C LEU A 542 -9.35 -4.95 15.49
N LEU A 543 -9.50 -3.88 14.71
CA LEU A 543 -10.03 -3.94 13.35
C LEU A 543 -9.16 -4.79 12.42
N GLY A 544 -7.84 -4.75 12.62
CA GLY A 544 -6.87 -5.55 11.88
C GLY A 544 -5.50 -4.92 11.76
N VAL A 545 -4.87 -5.12 10.59
CA VAL A 545 -3.45 -4.79 10.35
C VAL A 545 -3.26 -3.88 9.14
N GLN A 546 -2.20 -3.07 9.17
CA GLN A 546 -1.78 -2.25 8.04
C GLN A 546 -0.26 -2.15 7.92
N GLY A 547 0.25 -2.31 6.70
CA GLY A 547 1.65 -2.05 6.36
C GLY A 547 1.81 -0.60 5.92
N GLN A 548 2.81 0.09 6.46
CA GLN A 548 3.13 1.47 6.08
C GLN A 548 4.27 1.48 5.06
N LEU A 549 4.22 2.41 4.10
CA LEU A 549 5.29 2.59 3.12
C LEU A 549 5.52 4.08 2.88
N TRP A 550 6.39 4.65 3.71
CA TRP A 550 6.91 6.01 3.57
C TRP A 550 7.93 6.10 2.43
N THR A 551 8.03 7.24 1.75
CA THR A 551 8.73 7.32 0.45
C THR A 551 9.89 8.31 0.38
N GLU A 552 10.45 8.75 1.50
CA GLU A 552 11.66 9.60 1.60
C GLU A 552 12.77 9.13 0.65
N PHE A 553 13.01 7.82 0.65
CA PHE A 553 14.06 7.16 -0.15
C PHE A 553 13.49 6.34 -1.33
N ILE A 554 12.17 6.22 -1.44
CA ILE A 554 11.47 5.36 -2.39
C ILE A 554 10.94 6.15 -3.60
N ARG A 555 11.84 6.49 -4.53
CA ARG A 555 11.57 7.46 -5.61
C ARG A 555 10.66 7.00 -6.76
N THR A 556 10.44 5.69 -6.93
CA THR A 556 9.82 5.15 -8.18
C THR A 556 8.88 3.98 -7.90
N PRO A 557 7.91 3.71 -8.82
CA PRO A 557 7.11 2.49 -8.82
C PRO A 557 7.89 1.19 -8.60
N ALA A 558 9.05 1.03 -9.27
CA ALA A 558 9.86 -0.17 -9.13
C ALA A 558 10.53 -0.28 -7.74
N HIS A 559 10.85 0.86 -7.10
CA HIS A 559 11.37 0.86 -5.73
C HIS A 559 10.24 0.62 -4.70
N VAL A 560 9.02 1.13 -4.96
CA VAL A 560 7.82 0.78 -4.16
C VAL A 560 7.56 -0.73 -4.21
N GLU A 561 7.57 -1.33 -5.41
CA GLU A 561 7.40 -2.78 -5.55
C GLU A 561 8.49 -3.58 -4.81
N TYR A 562 9.74 -3.12 -4.86
CA TYR A 562 10.87 -3.76 -4.17
C TYR A 562 10.74 -3.71 -2.65
N MET A 563 10.30 -2.58 -2.11
CA MET A 563 10.16 -2.38 -0.67
C MET A 563 8.87 -3.03 -0.13
N ALA A 564 7.77 -2.99 -0.89
CA ALA A 564 6.51 -3.60 -0.51
C ALA A 564 6.53 -5.14 -0.61
N PHE A 565 7.10 -5.73 -1.66
CA PHE A 565 7.04 -7.18 -1.90
C PHE A 565 8.40 -7.86 -1.68
N PRO A 566 8.45 -9.02 -0.99
CA PRO A 566 7.33 -9.90 -0.63
C PRO A 566 6.56 -9.56 0.66
N ARG A 567 7.00 -8.58 1.48
CA ARG A 567 6.44 -8.33 2.81
C ARG A 567 4.93 -8.08 2.83
N ALA A 568 4.36 -7.41 1.84
CA ALA A 568 2.92 -7.22 1.69
C ALA A 568 2.16 -8.53 1.43
N ALA A 569 2.71 -9.48 0.67
CA ALA A 569 2.11 -10.80 0.50
C ALA A 569 2.10 -11.61 1.82
N VAL A 570 3.11 -11.40 2.67
CA VAL A 570 3.18 -12.00 4.01
C VAL A 570 2.24 -11.30 5.00
N LEU A 571 2.12 -9.97 4.94
CA LEU A 571 1.14 -9.24 5.74
C LEU A 571 -0.31 -9.65 5.38
N ALA A 572 -0.58 -9.93 4.11
CA ALA A 572 -1.86 -10.49 3.68
C ALA A 572 -2.15 -11.86 4.34
N GLU A 573 -1.16 -12.75 4.45
CA GLU A 573 -1.26 -13.99 5.23
C GLU A 573 -1.63 -13.70 6.70
N VAL A 574 -0.96 -12.76 7.35
CA VAL A 574 -1.23 -12.43 8.77
C VAL A 574 -2.61 -11.80 8.99
N GLY A 575 -3.02 -10.92 8.07
CA GLY A 575 -4.33 -10.25 8.08
C GLY A 575 -5.51 -11.17 7.74
N TRP A 576 -5.27 -12.22 6.95
CA TRP A 576 -6.29 -13.15 6.48
C TRP A 576 -6.35 -14.44 7.31
N SER A 577 -5.21 -15.09 7.51
CA SER A 577 -5.07 -16.43 8.09
C SER A 577 -4.59 -16.37 9.54
N GLY A 578 -3.59 -15.52 9.82
CA GLY A 578 -2.94 -15.34 11.12
C GLY A 578 -1.41 -15.40 11.04
N PRO A 579 -0.68 -15.13 12.13
CA PRO A 579 0.77 -15.34 12.19
C PRO A 579 1.11 -16.81 11.95
N ILE A 580 2.28 -17.04 11.36
CA ILE A 580 2.75 -18.36 10.94
C ILE A 580 4.27 -18.47 11.13
N ASP A 581 4.76 -19.69 11.38
CA ASP A 581 6.21 -19.95 11.35
C ASP A 581 6.74 -19.63 9.94
N PRO A 582 7.78 -18.77 9.80
CA PRO A 582 8.38 -18.47 8.51
C PRO A 582 8.79 -19.71 7.71
N GLN A 583 9.23 -20.79 8.36
CA GLN A 583 9.63 -22.05 7.70
C GLN A 583 8.44 -22.79 7.08
N GLU A 584 7.23 -22.65 7.63
CA GLU A 584 5.99 -23.21 7.07
C GLU A 584 5.46 -22.35 5.90
N LEU A 585 5.72 -21.04 5.93
CA LEU A 585 5.32 -20.10 4.87
C LEU A 585 6.27 -20.11 3.67
N GLU A 586 7.59 -20.26 3.87
CA GLU A 586 8.61 -20.12 2.82
C GLU A 586 8.31 -20.91 1.53
N PRO A 587 7.87 -22.18 1.55
CA PRO A 587 7.54 -22.93 0.34
C PRO A 587 6.39 -22.31 -0.47
N ARG A 588 5.35 -21.81 0.23
CA ARG A 588 4.22 -21.10 -0.40
C ARG A 588 4.64 -19.74 -0.92
N LEU A 589 5.48 -19.02 -0.17
CA LEU A 589 6.01 -17.72 -0.58
C LEU A 589 6.86 -17.85 -1.85
N ARG A 590 7.80 -18.81 -1.90
CA ARG A 590 8.60 -19.12 -3.11
C ARG A 590 7.75 -19.52 -4.32
N ALA A 591 6.64 -20.22 -4.10
CA ALA A 591 5.69 -20.50 -5.17
C ALA A 591 4.92 -19.24 -5.62
N HIS A 592 4.60 -18.35 -4.69
CA HIS A 592 3.94 -17.08 -5.00
C HIS A 592 4.87 -16.08 -5.71
N LEU A 593 6.16 -16.06 -5.40
CA LEU A 593 7.13 -15.18 -6.08
C LEU A 593 7.13 -15.35 -7.61
N ARG A 594 6.94 -16.58 -8.13
CA ARG A 594 6.82 -16.81 -9.58
C ARG A 594 5.57 -16.17 -10.21
N ARG A 595 4.51 -15.93 -9.42
CA ARG A 595 3.34 -15.15 -9.86
C ARG A 595 3.67 -13.65 -9.91
N LEU A 596 4.48 -13.15 -8.98
CA LEU A 596 4.99 -11.78 -8.99
C LEU A 596 5.98 -11.54 -10.15
N ASP A 597 6.87 -12.50 -10.44
CA ASP A 597 7.71 -12.53 -11.64
C ASP A 597 6.85 -12.42 -12.91
N ALA A 598 5.83 -13.28 -13.04
CA ALA A 598 4.91 -13.26 -14.18
C ALA A 598 4.19 -11.91 -14.31
N ALA A 599 3.74 -11.32 -13.20
CA ALA A 599 3.15 -9.97 -13.14
C ALA A 599 4.14 -8.82 -13.38
N GLY A 600 5.44 -9.11 -13.51
CA GLY A 600 6.50 -8.13 -13.68
C GLY A 600 6.65 -7.19 -12.49
N VAL A 601 6.39 -7.66 -11.27
CA VAL A 601 6.56 -6.90 -10.02
C VAL A 601 8.04 -6.94 -9.64
N ASN A 602 8.68 -5.80 -9.45
CA ASN A 602 10.10 -5.70 -9.05
C ASN A 602 10.31 -5.98 -7.55
N TYR A 603 9.82 -7.11 -7.04
CA TYR A 603 9.95 -7.50 -5.64
C TYR A 603 11.41 -7.76 -5.23
N ARG A 604 11.72 -7.75 -3.92
CA ARG A 604 13.02 -8.17 -3.40
C ARG A 604 13.13 -9.71 -3.33
N PRO A 605 14.07 -10.37 -4.02
CA PRO A 605 14.30 -11.81 -3.86
C PRO A 605 14.63 -12.21 -2.42
N LEU A 606 14.27 -13.42 -2.00
CA LEU A 606 14.56 -13.88 -0.62
C LEU A 606 16.07 -13.93 -0.36
N GLU A 607 16.84 -14.29 -1.40
CA GLU A 607 18.30 -14.37 -1.42
C GLU A 607 19.01 -13.01 -1.34
N GLY A 608 18.28 -11.89 -1.47
CA GLY A 608 18.82 -10.53 -1.46
C GLY A 608 18.57 -9.75 -2.76
N PRO A 609 18.90 -8.45 -2.81
CA PRO A 609 18.74 -7.61 -4.00
C PRO A 609 19.48 -8.16 -5.21
N HIS A 610 18.86 -8.06 -6.39
CA HIS A 610 19.57 -8.15 -7.64
C HIS A 610 20.51 -6.94 -7.86
N PRO A 611 21.56 -7.04 -8.71
CA PRO A 611 22.51 -5.95 -8.92
C PRO A 611 21.91 -4.60 -9.39
N TRP A 612 20.71 -4.60 -9.98
CA TRP A 612 19.99 -3.38 -10.38
C TRP A 612 18.99 -2.87 -9.33
N GLN A 613 18.79 -3.62 -8.24
CA GLN A 613 17.97 -3.24 -7.08
C GLN A 613 18.83 -2.69 -5.93
N ALA A 614 20.14 -2.96 -5.95
CA ALA A 614 21.08 -2.46 -4.97
C ALA A 614 21.32 -0.95 -5.05
N GLY A 615 21.71 -0.34 -3.94
CA GLY A 615 21.95 1.10 -3.80
C GLY A 615 23.11 1.69 -4.64
N GLY A 616 23.99 0.85 -5.17
CA GLY A 616 25.16 1.27 -5.92
C GLY A 616 26.20 1.99 -5.06
N THR A 617 26.74 3.13 -5.53
CA THR A 617 27.85 3.86 -4.89
C THR A 617 27.60 5.37 -4.76
N GLY A 618 26.33 5.81 -4.83
CA GLY A 618 25.92 7.21 -4.67
C GLY A 618 25.07 7.41 -3.42
N ALA A 619 24.23 8.44 -3.39
CA ALA A 619 23.29 8.71 -2.30
C ALA A 619 22.27 7.56 -2.02
N TYR A 620 22.15 6.57 -2.91
CA TYR A 620 21.31 5.39 -2.68
C TYR A 620 22.07 4.22 -2.05
N ALA A 621 23.40 4.32 -1.88
CA ALA A 621 24.19 3.29 -1.23
C ALA A 621 23.91 3.30 0.28
N ARG A 622 23.67 2.12 0.87
CA ARG A 622 23.58 1.97 2.32
C ARG A 622 24.93 2.30 2.97
N PRO A 623 25.03 3.28 3.87
CA PRO A 623 26.27 3.53 4.61
C PRO A 623 26.62 2.34 5.51
N GLU A 624 27.92 2.09 5.72
CA GLU A 624 28.40 1.00 6.57
C GLU A 624 27.82 1.12 8.00
N GLY A 625 27.22 0.03 8.50
CA GLY A 625 26.57 -0.01 9.81
C GLY A 625 25.18 0.63 9.89
N HIS A 626 24.71 1.36 8.88
CA HIS A 626 23.41 2.06 8.95
C HIS A 626 22.24 1.08 9.09
N GLY A 627 21.38 1.30 10.10
CA GLY A 627 20.25 0.44 10.45
C GLY A 627 20.62 -0.87 11.18
N LEU A 628 21.87 -1.05 11.62
CA LEU A 628 22.29 -2.15 12.50
C LEU A 628 22.26 -1.72 13.98
N ALA A 629 22.04 -2.69 14.88
CA ALA A 629 21.89 -2.43 16.31
C ALA A 629 23.19 -1.98 17.03
N GLU A 630 24.37 -2.16 16.42
CA GLU A 630 25.63 -1.63 16.95
C GLU A 630 25.81 -0.16 16.57
N GLY A 631 25.20 0.74 17.36
CA GLY A 631 25.35 2.19 17.25
C GLY A 631 24.02 2.95 17.16
N SER A 632 22.95 2.27 16.73
CA SER A 632 21.59 2.80 16.78
C SER A 632 20.96 2.61 18.15
N SER A 633 21.31 3.50 19.10
CA SER A 633 20.27 3.94 20.02
C SER A 633 19.23 4.68 19.18
N LEU A 634 18.04 4.10 19.04
CA LEU A 634 16.84 4.83 18.65
C LEU A 634 16.52 5.86 19.75
N GLN A 635 17.30 6.95 19.75
CA GLN A 635 16.76 8.25 20.10
C GLN A 635 15.86 8.64 18.92
N LEU A 636 14.60 8.21 19.01
CA LEU A 636 13.52 9.09 18.59
C LEU A 636 13.83 10.45 19.27
N PRO A 637 13.75 11.58 18.56
CA PRO A 637 13.81 12.88 19.26
C PRO A 637 12.70 12.90 20.32
N ASP A 638 13.09 13.20 21.56
CA ASP A 638 12.20 13.25 22.74
C ASP A 638 11.07 14.28 22.59
#